data_AF-A0A7N5JQ75-F1
#
_entry.id   AF-A0A7N5JQ75-F1
#
_cell.length_a   1.000
_cell.length_b   1.000
_cell.length_c   1.000
_cell.angle_alpha   90.00
_cell.angle_beta   90.00
_cell.angle_gamma   90.00
#
_symmetry.space_group_name_H-M   'P 1'
#
loop_
_entity.id
_entity.type
_entity.pdbx_description
1 polymer ?
#
loop_
_entity_poly.entity_id
_entity_poly.type
_entity_poly.pdbx_seq_one_letter_code
_entity_poly.pdbx_strand_id
1 'polypeptide(L)'
;MTGYTMLRNGGVGNGGQTCMLRWSNRIRLTWLSFTLFIILVFFPLIAHYYLTTLDEADEAGKRIFGPRAGNELCEVKHVLDLCRIRESVSEELLQLEAKRQELNSEIAKLNLKIEACKKSIENAKQDLLQLKNVISQTEHSYKELMAQNQPKLSLPIRLLPEKDDAGLPPPKVIRGCRLHNCFDYSRCPLTSGFPVYVYDSDQFAFGSYLDPLVKQAFQATARANVYVTENADIACLYVILVGEIQEPVVLRPAELEKHLYSLPHWRTDGHNHVIINLSRKSDTQNLLYNISTGRAMVAQSTFYASQYRPGFDLVVSPLVHAMSEPNFMEIPPQVPVKRKYLFTFQGEKIESLRSSLQEARSFEEEMESDPPADYDDRIIATLKAVQDSKLDQVLVEFTCKNQPKPSLPTEWALCGEREDRLELLKLSTFALIITPGDPHLVISSGCATRLFEALEVGAVPVVLGEQVQLPYQDMLQWNEAALVVPKPRVTEVHFLLRSLSDSDLLAMRRQGRFLWETYFSTADSIFNTMLAMIRTRIQIPAAPIREEAAAEIPHRSGKAAGTDPNMADNGDLDLGPVETEPPYASPKYLRNFTLTVTDFYRSWNSAPGPFHLFPHTPFDPVLPSEAKFLGSGTGFRPIGGGAGGSGKEFQAALGGNVPREQFTVVMLTYEREEVLMNSLERLNGLPYLNKVVVVWNSPKLPSEDLLWPDIGVPIMVVRTEKNSLNNRFLPWNEIETEAILSIDDDAHLRHDEIMFGFRVWREARDRIVGFPGRYHAWDIPHQSWLYNSNYSCELSMVLTGAAFFHKVTSRWTFRCPGCPQALSHDDSHFHERHKCINFFVKVYGYMPLLYTQFRVDSVLFKTRLPHDKTKCFKFI
;
A
#
# COMPACT_ATOMS: atom_id res chain seq x y z
N MET A 1 49.38 6.68 41.59
CA MET A 1 50.01 5.41 41.99
C MET A 1 50.17 4.58 40.72
N THR A 2 51.29 4.75 40.00
CA THR A 2 52.53 3.95 40.09
C THR A 2 52.32 2.51 39.60
N GLY A 3 52.94 2.01 38.54
CA GLY A 3 53.97 2.56 37.65
C GLY A 3 54.60 1.48 36.76
N TYR A 4 55.51 1.94 35.87
CA TYR A 4 56.73 1.25 35.37
C TYR A 4 56.57 0.00 34.47
N THR A 5 57.38 -0.31 33.44
CA THR A 5 58.43 0.35 32.62
C THR A 5 58.77 -0.60 31.46
N MET A 6 59.32 -0.05 30.39
CA MET A 6 60.23 -0.63 29.38
C MET A 6 60.67 -2.11 29.49
N LEU A 7 60.81 -2.78 28.34
CA LEU A 7 62.14 -3.16 27.84
C LEU A 7 62.16 -3.55 26.35
N ARG A 8 63.26 -3.13 25.74
CA ARG A 8 63.73 -3.25 24.36
C ARG A 8 65.00 -4.10 24.40
N ASN A 9 65.21 -4.90 23.34
CA ASN A 9 66.44 -5.58 22.85
C ASN A 9 66.12 -7.06 22.57
N GLY A 10 66.58 -7.70 21.50
CA GLY A 10 67.61 -7.37 20.53
C GLY A 10 68.39 -8.65 20.17
N GLY A 11 68.56 -8.93 18.88
CA GLY A 11 69.37 -10.00 18.29
C GLY A 11 68.97 -10.15 16.82
N VAL A 12 69.65 -9.58 15.82
CA VAL A 12 71.02 -9.72 15.28
C VAL A 12 71.28 -11.08 14.61
N GLY A 13 71.59 -11.04 13.30
CA GLY A 13 72.09 -12.14 12.47
C GLY A 13 71.38 -12.25 11.11
N ASN A 14 71.56 -11.35 10.13
CA ASN A 14 72.68 -11.16 9.19
C ASN A 14 72.53 -11.94 7.86
N GLY A 15 72.72 -11.24 6.73
CA GLY A 15 73.19 -11.81 5.46
C GLY A 15 72.25 -11.75 4.25
N GLY A 16 72.45 -10.78 3.35
CA GLY A 16 71.98 -10.87 1.95
C GLY A 16 71.57 -9.55 1.25
N GLN A 17 72.55 -8.71 0.89
CA GLN A 17 72.43 -7.64 -0.14
C GLN A 17 72.08 -8.25 -1.52
N THR A 18 71.40 -7.58 -2.46
CA THR A 18 71.82 -6.40 -3.27
C THR A 18 70.60 -5.66 -3.85
N CYS A 19 70.40 -4.35 -3.65
CA CYS A 19 70.96 -3.20 -4.40
C CYS A 19 70.45 -3.12 -5.86
N MET A 20 69.46 -2.27 -6.17
CA MET A 20 69.57 -0.98 -6.91
C MET A 20 68.17 -0.80 -7.56
N LEU A 21 67.55 0.35 -7.83
CA LEU A 21 67.96 1.75 -7.95
C LEU A 21 66.65 2.57 -7.92
N ARG A 22 66.50 3.48 -6.95
CA ARG A 22 65.64 4.67 -7.11
C ARG A 22 66.36 5.55 -8.12
N TRP A 23 65.74 5.92 -9.25
CA TRP A 23 66.09 7.16 -9.97
C TRP A 23 64.88 7.70 -10.75
N SER A 24 64.59 8.98 -10.45
CA SER A 24 63.96 10.02 -11.27
C SER A 24 62.76 9.67 -12.16
N ASN A 25 61.54 10.10 -11.81
CA ASN A 25 60.94 11.39 -12.20
C ASN A 25 60.87 11.69 -13.71
N ARG A 26 59.61 11.90 -14.15
CA ARG A 26 59.17 12.80 -15.24
C ARG A 26 59.61 12.44 -16.66
N ILE A 27 58.96 11.44 -17.24
CA ILE A 27 58.71 11.42 -18.70
C ILE A 27 57.27 11.90 -18.87
N ARG A 28 57.09 13.14 -19.35
CA ARG A 28 55.77 13.69 -19.66
C ARG A 28 55.15 12.83 -20.75
N LEU A 29 53.92 12.35 -20.53
CA LEU A 29 53.11 11.57 -21.47
C LEU A 29 53.04 12.21 -22.88
N THR A 30 53.25 13.53 -22.96
CA THR A 30 53.37 14.31 -24.20
C THR A 30 54.54 13.89 -25.08
N TRP A 31 55.66 13.45 -24.51
CA TRP A 31 56.83 13.01 -25.27
C TRP A 31 56.62 11.61 -25.88
N LEU A 32 55.95 10.71 -25.15
CA LEU A 32 55.52 9.40 -25.65
C LEU A 32 54.47 9.54 -26.77
N SER A 33 53.50 10.45 -26.60
CA SER A 33 52.51 10.76 -27.64
C SER A 33 53.16 11.37 -28.89
N PHE A 34 54.18 12.22 -28.72
CA PHE A 34 54.90 12.82 -29.85
C PHE A 34 55.76 11.80 -30.59
N THR A 35 56.44 10.90 -29.87
CA THR A 35 57.18 9.79 -30.50
C THR A 35 56.27 8.80 -31.20
N LEU A 36 55.09 8.51 -30.65
CA LEU A 36 54.12 7.61 -31.28
C LEU A 36 53.50 8.25 -32.53
N PHE A 37 53.25 9.56 -32.51
CA PHE A 37 52.79 10.32 -33.68
C PHE A 37 53.85 10.36 -34.80
N ILE A 38 55.13 10.53 -34.46
CA ILE A 38 56.22 10.44 -35.44
C ILE A 38 56.29 9.03 -36.04
N ILE A 39 56.17 7.97 -35.24
CA ILE A 39 56.21 6.59 -35.76
C ILE A 39 54.97 6.28 -36.63
N LEU A 40 53.78 6.73 -36.26
CA LEU A 40 52.56 6.41 -36.99
C LEU A 40 52.33 7.29 -38.23
N VAL A 41 52.96 8.47 -38.32
CA VAL A 41 52.77 9.40 -39.44
C VAL A 41 54.01 9.48 -40.34
N PHE A 42 55.20 9.64 -39.78
CA PHE A 42 56.42 9.79 -40.59
C PHE A 42 56.92 8.47 -41.18
N PHE A 43 56.75 7.34 -40.48
CA PHE A 43 57.22 6.04 -40.98
C PHE A 43 56.41 5.55 -42.19
N PRO A 44 55.06 5.68 -42.23
CA PRO A 44 54.29 5.42 -43.43
C PRO A 44 54.55 6.42 -44.56
N LEU A 45 54.88 7.68 -44.26
CA LEU A 45 55.28 8.68 -45.25
C LEU A 45 56.66 8.38 -45.87
N ILE A 46 57.61 7.89 -45.08
CA ILE A 46 58.92 7.42 -45.58
C ILE A 46 58.75 6.13 -46.39
N ALA A 47 57.90 5.21 -45.94
CA ALA A 47 57.57 4.00 -46.70
C ALA A 47 56.86 4.35 -48.02
N HIS A 48 55.94 5.33 -48.01
CA HIS A 48 55.27 5.80 -49.21
C HIS A 48 56.24 6.54 -50.14
N TYR A 49 57.14 7.39 -49.61
CA TYR A 49 58.20 8.04 -50.38
C TYR A 49 59.11 7.02 -51.08
N TYR A 50 59.54 5.97 -50.38
CA TYR A 50 60.35 4.90 -50.97
C TYR A 50 59.59 4.04 -51.98
N LEU A 51 58.29 3.78 -51.76
CA LEU A 51 57.43 3.09 -52.72
C LEU A 51 57.18 3.95 -53.98
N THR A 52 56.98 5.26 -53.83
CA THR A 52 56.82 6.17 -54.99
C THR A 52 58.12 6.37 -55.76
N THR A 53 59.28 6.32 -55.11
CA THR A 53 60.58 6.36 -55.80
C THR A 53 60.96 5.03 -56.47
N LEU A 54 60.28 3.94 -56.14
CA LEU A 54 60.40 2.65 -56.84
C LEU A 54 59.42 2.56 -58.01
N ASP A 55 58.25 3.20 -57.92
CA ASP A 55 57.27 3.29 -59.02
C ASP A 55 57.67 4.29 -60.13
N GLU A 56 58.55 5.27 -59.86
CA GLU A 56 59.10 6.15 -60.90
C GLU A 56 60.24 5.52 -61.74
N ALA A 57 60.65 4.28 -61.43
CA ALA A 57 61.67 3.55 -62.20
C ALA A 57 61.09 2.46 -63.13
N ASP A 58 59.76 2.25 -63.18
CA ASP A 58 59.14 1.14 -63.92
C ASP A 58 58.08 1.54 -64.96
N GLU A 59 58.10 2.80 -65.44
CA GLU A 59 57.38 3.24 -66.65
C GLU A 59 58.32 3.45 -67.84
N ALA A 60 59.02 2.40 -68.27
CA ALA A 60 59.62 2.34 -69.62
C ALA A 60 59.80 0.89 -70.09
N GLY A 61 58.70 0.14 -70.25
CA GLY A 61 58.81 -1.28 -70.59
C GLY A 61 57.57 -1.95 -71.17
N LYS A 62 56.79 -1.28 -72.03
CA LYS A 62 55.72 -1.94 -72.80
C LYS A 62 56.08 -2.05 -74.28
N ARG A 63 55.98 -3.31 -74.76
CA ARG A 63 55.86 -3.80 -76.16
C ARG A 63 57.14 -4.19 -76.88
N ILE A 64 57.58 -5.43 -76.68
CA ILE A 64 58.13 -6.26 -77.76
C ILE A 64 57.50 -7.65 -77.62
N PHE A 65 57.20 -8.32 -78.74
CA PHE A 65 56.56 -9.63 -78.91
C PHE A 65 55.04 -9.64 -79.15
N GLY A 66 54.65 -9.06 -80.31
CA GLY A 66 53.63 -9.64 -81.19
C GLY A 66 54.30 -10.45 -82.32
N PRO A 67 53.57 -11.36 -83.00
CA PRO A 67 54.16 -12.50 -83.71
C PRO A 67 54.62 -12.14 -85.12
N ARG A 68 55.75 -12.69 -85.58
CA ARG A 68 56.04 -12.84 -87.01
C ARG A 68 56.89 -14.06 -87.33
N ALA A 69 56.46 -14.72 -88.40
CA ALA A 69 56.99 -15.94 -88.97
C ALA A 69 58.35 -15.75 -89.64
N GLY A 70 59.16 -16.80 -89.61
CA GLY A 70 60.41 -16.92 -90.36
C GLY A 70 61.09 -18.25 -90.05
N ASN A 71 60.81 -19.26 -90.87
CA ASN A 71 61.64 -20.45 -90.99
C ASN A 71 63.00 -20.05 -91.58
N GLU A 72 64.11 -20.48 -90.97
CA GLU A 72 65.18 -21.31 -91.58
C GLU A 72 66.49 -21.33 -90.73
N LEU A 73 66.81 -22.56 -90.26
CA LEU A 73 68.10 -23.24 -89.99
C LEU A 73 69.25 -22.52 -89.22
N CYS A 74 69.58 -22.98 -87.99
CA CYS A 74 70.66 -23.95 -87.59
C CYS A 74 71.98 -23.22 -87.23
N GLU A 75 72.71 -23.47 -86.13
CA GLU A 75 72.92 -24.60 -85.22
C GLU A 75 73.52 -24.08 -83.90
N VAL A 76 73.34 -24.80 -82.77
CA VAL A 76 74.37 -25.18 -81.76
C VAL A 76 73.70 -25.62 -80.45
N LYS A 77 74.10 -26.81 -79.99
CA LYS A 77 73.51 -27.73 -79.00
C LYS A 77 73.39 -27.26 -77.53
N HIS A 78 73.73 -26.01 -77.19
CA HIS A 78 73.93 -25.60 -75.79
C HIS A 78 72.76 -24.85 -75.12
N VAL A 79 71.74 -24.45 -75.88
CA VAL A 79 70.59 -23.67 -75.35
C VAL A 79 69.39 -24.57 -75.00
N LEU A 80 69.32 -25.79 -75.56
CA LEU A 80 68.25 -26.75 -75.28
C LEU A 80 68.27 -27.26 -73.84
N ASP A 81 69.44 -27.51 -73.26
CA ASP A 81 69.54 -28.00 -71.88
C ASP A 81 69.19 -26.92 -70.84
N LEU A 82 69.52 -25.64 -71.11
CA LEU A 82 69.15 -24.52 -70.22
C LEU A 82 67.65 -24.20 -70.27
N CYS A 83 66.99 -24.33 -71.43
CA CYS A 83 65.52 -24.22 -71.51
C CYS A 83 64.82 -25.39 -70.81
N ARG A 84 65.36 -26.61 -70.92
CA ARG A 84 64.82 -27.79 -70.23
C ARG A 84 64.94 -27.71 -68.72
N ILE A 85 66.07 -27.21 -68.21
CA ILE A 85 66.28 -26.97 -66.77
C ILE A 85 65.37 -25.83 -66.28
N ARG A 86 65.18 -24.77 -67.06
CA ARG A 86 64.25 -23.68 -66.71
C ARG A 86 62.79 -24.16 -66.69
N GLU A 87 62.37 -24.98 -67.65
CA GLU A 87 61.04 -25.58 -67.66
C GLU A 87 60.86 -26.51 -66.46
N SER A 88 61.81 -27.41 -66.19
CA SER A 88 61.79 -28.31 -65.03
C SER A 88 61.74 -27.56 -63.69
N VAL A 89 62.57 -26.51 -63.51
CA VAL A 89 62.59 -25.71 -62.28
C VAL A 89 61.32 -24.89 -62.15
N SER A 90 60.77 -24.36 -63.26
CA SER A 90 59.49 -23.65 -63.25
C SER A 90 58.33 -24.57 -62.89
N GLU A 91 58.34 -25.82 -63.38
CA GLU A 91 57.32 -26.82 -63.07
C GLU A 91 57.39 -27.26 -61.59
N GLU A 92 58.60 -27.45 -61.05
CA GLU A 92 58.83 -27.71 -59.63
C GLU A 92 58.41 -26.53 -58.74
N LEU A 93 58.70 -25.29 -59.15
CA LEU A 93 58.29 -24.09 -58.41
C LEU A 93 56.77 -23.95 -58.35
N LEU A 94 56.09 -24.24 -59.45
CA LEU A 94 54.63 -24.19 -59.56
C LEU A 94 53.99 -25.31 -58.71
N GLN A 95 54.60 -26.50 -58.67
CA GLN A 95 54.18 -27.58 -57.77
C GLN A 95 54.41 -27.23 -56.29
N LEU A 96 55.55 -26.62 -55.94
CA LEU A 96 55.83 -26.17 -54.58
C LEU A 96 54.91 -25.04 -54.14
N GLU A 97 54.55 -24.14 -55.04
CA GLU A 97 53.60 -23.06 -54.77
C GLU A 97 52.18 -23.58 -54.59
N ALA A 98 51.74 -24.55 -55.42
CA ALA A 98 50.48 -25.26 -55.23
C ALA A 98 50.42 -25.99 -53.87
N LYS A 99 51.51 -26.68 -53.50
CA LYS A 99 51.63 -27.37 -52.20
C LYS A 99 51.63 -26.40 -51.01
N ARG A 100 52.25 -25.21 -51.17
CA ARG A 100 52.22 -24.14 -50.19
C ARG A 100 50.80 -23.58 -50.01
N GLN A 101 50.07 -23.36 -51.10
CA GLN A 101 48.68 -22.91 -51.03
C GLN A 101 47.77 -23.94 -50.36
N GLU A 102 47.95 -25.23 -50.67
CA GLU A 102 47.22 -26.32 -50.03
C GLU A 102 47.46 -26.35 -48.52
N LEU A 103 48.74 -26.33 -48.08
CA LEU A 103 49.11 -26.29 -46.67
C LEU A 103 48.57 -25.04 -45.97
N ASN A 104 48.61 -23.87 -46.61
CA ASN A 104 48.04 -22.64 -46.05
C ASN A 104 46.51 -22.73 -45.88
N SER A 105 45.81 -23.37 -46.83
CA SER A 105 44.37 -23.63 -46.72
C SER A 105 44.05 -24.58 -45.57
N GLU A 106 44.93 -25.55 -45.32
CA GLU A 106 44.79 -26.53 -44.24
C GLU A 106 45.06 -25.88 -42.87
N ILE A 107 46.08 -25.02 -42.77
CA ILE A 107 46.35 -24.20 -41.59
C ILE A 107 45.16 -23.28 -41.28
N ALA A 108 44.55 -22.64 -42.29
CA ALA A 108 43.36 -21.81 -42.09
C ALA A 108 42.17 -22.62 -41.56
N LYS A 109 41.92 -23.82 -42.10
CA LYS A 109 40.89 -24.73 -41.59
C LYS A 109 41.16 -25.19 -40.16
N LEU A 110 42.42 -25.47 -39.81
CA LEU A 110 42.81 -25.84 -38.45
C LEU A 110 42.65 -24.68 -37.47
N ASN A 111 42.97 -23.44 -37.87
CA ASN A 111 42.76 -22.25 -37.04
C ASN A 111 41.28 -22.01 -36.75
N LEU A 112 40.40 -22.14 -37.75
CA LEU A 112 38.94 -22.06 -37.54
C LEU A 112 38.45 -23.13 -36.57
N LYS A 113 38.97 -24.36 -36.66
CA LYS A 113 38.66 -25.43 -35.70
C LYS A 113 39.16 -25.11 -34.29
N ILE A 114 40.34 -24.50 -34.16
CA ILE A 114 40.89 -24.07 -32.86
C ILE A 114 40.00 -22.98 -32.25
N GLU A 115 39.56 -21.99 -33.01
CA GLU A 115 38.66 -20.94 -32.52
C GLU A 115 37.29 -21.51 -32.12
N ALA A 116 36.70 -22.38 -32.93
CA ALA A 116 35.46 -23.07 -32.59
C ALA A 116 35.60 -23.92 -31.30
N CYS A 117 36.72 -24.63 -31.15
CA CYS A 117 37.01 -25.43 -29.96
C CYS A 117 37.22 -24.54 -28.72
N LYS A 118 37.94 -23.42 -28.84
CA LYS A 118 38.10 -22.44 -27.75
C LYS A 118 36.75 -21.88 -27.30
N LYS A 119 35.89 -21.49 -28.24
CA LYS A 119 34.53 -21.01 -27.93
C LYS A 119 33.71 -22.09 -27.21
N SER A 120 33.80 -23.35 -27.66
CA SER A 120 33.14 -24.48 -27.01
C SER A 120 33.64 -24.73 -25.59
N ILE A 121 34.95 -24.59 -25.34
CA ILE A 121 35.53 -24.76 -23.99
C ILE A 121 35.02 -23.66 -23.05
N GLU A 122 34.92 -22.43 -23.54
CA GLU A 122 34.47 -21.30 -22.71
C GLU A 122 32.98 -21.36 -22.40
N ASN A 123 32.15 -21.81 -23.36
CA ASN A 123 30.76 -22.14 -23.09
C ASN A 123 30.64 -23.26 -22.05
N ALA A 124 31.40 -24.36 -22.21
CA ALA A 124 31.37 -25.48 -21.27
C ALA A 124 31.85 -25.09 -19.85
N LYS A 125 32.81 -24.17 -19.74
CA LYS A 125 33.21 -23.60 -18.43
C LYS A 125 32.10 -22.78 -17.80
N GLN A 126 31.41 -21.95 -18.57
CA GLN A 126 30.27 -21.17 -18.09
C GLN A 126 29.13 -22.10 -17.62
N ASP A 127 28.81 -23.13 -18.41
CA ASP A 127 27.81 -24.15 -18.07
C ASP A 127 28.17 -24.87 -16.76
N LEU A 128 29.44 -25.25 -16.57
CA LEU A 128 29.91 -25.90 -15.34
C LEU A 128 29.77 -24.97 -14.13
N LEU A 129 30.09 -23.68 -14.29
CA LEU A 129 30.01 -22.69 -13.22
C LEU A 129 28.54 -22.45 -12.82
N GLN A 130 27.64 -22.38 -13.81
CA GLN A 130 26.20 -22.30 -13.60
C GLN A 130 25.68 -23.54 -12.89
N LEU A 131 26.05 -24.75 -13.34
CA LEU A 131 25.64 -26.01 -12.73
C LEU A 131 26.10 -26.11 -11.26
N LYS A 132 27.32 -25.65 -10.96
CA LYS A 132 27.83 -25.63 -9.58
C LYS A 132 27.00 -24.71 -8.67
N ASN A 133 26.59 -23.54 -9.18
CA ASN A 133 25.71 -22.63 -8.45
C ASN A 133 24.33 -23.25 -8.23
N VAL A 134 23.76 -23.89 -9.25
CA VAL A 134 22.47 -24.61 -9.15
C VAL A 134 22.54 -25.71 -8.08
N ILE A 135 23.59 -26.53 -8.08
CA ILE A 135 23.77 -27.60 -7.08
C ILE A 135 23.86 -27.01 -5.68
N SER A 136 24.69 -25.98 -5.49
CA SER A 136 24.86 -25.34 -4.17
C SER A 136 23.55 -24.71 -3.66
N GLN A 137 22.76 -24.07 -4.54
CA GLN A 137 21.46 -23.52 -4.18
C GLN A 137 20.45 -24.63 -3.86
N THR A 138 20.42 -25.69 -4.67
CA THR A 138 19.53 -26.84 -4.48
C THR A 138 19.79 -27.53 -3.13
N GLU A 139 21.06 -27.70 -2.76
CA GLU A 139 21.45 -28.26 -1.46
C GLU A 139 20.97 -27.38 -0.30
N HIS A 140 21.06 -26.05 -0.43
CA HIS A 140 20.55 -25.12 0.58
C HIS A 140 19.03 -25.17 0.70
N SER A 141 18.31 -25.22 -0.44
CA SER A 141 16.86 -25.36 -0.49
C SER A 141 16.39 -26.66 0.16
N TYR A 142 17.10 -27.76 -0.11
CA TYR A 142 16.85 -29.04 0.54
C TYR A 142 17.04 -28.98 2.06
N LYS A 143 18.12 -28.34 2.53
CA LYS A 143 18.36 -28.12 3.97
C LYS A 143 17.27 -27.29 4.62
N GLU A 144 16.76 -26.26 3.95
CA GLU A 144 15.63 -25.46 4.44
C GLU A 144 14.33 -26.24 4.51
N LEU A 145 14.00 -27.01 3.47
CA LEU A 145 12.82 -27.87 3.45
C LEU A 145 12.88 -28.90 4.58
N MET A 146 14.07 -29.42 4.89
CA MET A 146 14.30 -30.32 6.02
C MET A 146 14.24 -29.58 7.38
N ALA A 147 14.67 -28.32 7.45
CA ALA A 147 14.67 -27.51 8.66
C ALA A 147 13.29 -26.89 8.98
N GLN A 148 12.41 -26.75 7.97
CA GLN A 148 10.99 -26.40 8.13
C GLN A 148 10.24 -27.56 8.81
N ASN A 149 10.51 -27.81 10.09
CA ASN A 149 9.73 -28.69 10.95
C ASN A 149 8.40 -28.06 11.39
N GLN A 150 7.86 -27.11 10.61
CA GLN A 150 6.52 -26.57 10.81
C GLN A 150 5.60 -27.18 9.76
N PRO A 151 4.54 -27.91 10.18
CA PRO A 151 3.57 -28.42 9.22
C PRO A 151 2.96 -27.23 8.48
N LYS A 152 2.88 -27.30 7.14
CA LYS A 152 2.07 -26.37 6.35
C LYS A 152 0.62 -26.48 6.83
N LEU A 153 0.19 -25.52 7.66
CA LEU A 153 -1.16 -25.48 8.18
C LEU A 153 -2.11 -25.19 7.01
N SER A 154 -2.87 -26.20 6.60
CA SER A 154 -4.00 -26.00 5.70
C SER A 154 -5.12 -25.26 6.43
N LEU A 155 -5.97 -24.54 5.69
CA LEU A 155 -7.19 -23.99 6.25
C LEU A 155 -7.95 -25.10 6.98
N PRO A 156 -8.34 -24.91 8.25
CA PRO A 156 -9.11 -25.91 8.95
C PRO A 156 -10.43 -26.09 8.20
N ILE A 157 -10.94 -27.32 8.16
CA ILE A 157 -12.23 -27.62 7.53
C ILE A 157 -13.27 -26.66 8.11
N ARG A 158 -14.10 -26.08 7.22
CA ARG A 158 -15.21 -25.21 7.62
C ARG A 158 -16.16 -26.02 8.49
N LEU A 159 -16.19 -25.71 9.78
CA LEU A 159 -17.12 -26.33 10.71
C LEU A 159 -18.45 -25.58 10.61
N LEU A 160 -19.48 -26.30 10.20
CA LEU A 160 -20.85 -25.79 10.18
C LEU A 160 -21.54 -26.18 11.50
N PRO A 161 -22.51 -25.37 11.96
CA PRO A 161 -23.31 -25.70 13.14
C PRO A 161 -23.99 -27.06 13.01
N GLU A 162 -24.06 -27.82 14.11
CA GLU A 162 -24.93 -28.99 14.19
C GLU A 162 -26.41 -28.54 14.17
N LYS A 163 -27.32 -29.41 13.71
CA LYS A 163 -28.76 -29.11 13.66
C LYS A 163 -29.41 -29.10 15.06
N ASP A 164 -28.82 -29.82 15.99
CA ASP A 164 -29.35 -29.95 17.35
C ASP A 164 -28.85 -28.81 18.22
N ASP A 165 -29.78 -28.07 18.82
CA ASP A 165 -29.44 -26.99 19.74
C ASP A 165 -28.91 -27.59 21.05
N ALA A 166 -27.66 -27.30 21.38
CA ALA A 166 -27.14 -27.52 22.72
C ALA A 166 -27.97 -26.66 23.66
N GLY A 167 -28.93 -27.25 24.38
CA GLY A 167 -29.88 -26.55 25.25
C GLY A 167 -29.20 -25.80 26.39
N LEU A 168 -28.60 -24.65 26.10
CA LEU A 168 -27.87 -23.81 27.03
C LEU A 168 -28.86 -23.24 28.06
N PRO A 169 -28.68 -23.51 29.36
CA PRO A 169 -29.63 -23.05 30.38
C PRO A 169 -29.69 -21.52 30.37
N PRO A 170 -30.90 -20.93 30.53
CA PRO A 170 -31.03 -19.49 30.55
C PRO A 170 -30.27 -18.89 31.76
N PRO A 171 -29.68 -17.70 31.61
CA PRO A 171 -29.01 -17.04 32.72
C PRO A 171 -30.02 -16.75 33.85
N LYS A 172 -29.61 -16.99 35.11
CA LYS A 172 -30.44 -16.72 36.29
C LYS A 172 -30.82 -15.24 36.44
N VAL A 173 -30.06 -14.33 35.83
CA VAL A 173 -30.28 -12.87 35.84
C VAL A 173 -30.02 -12.33 34.42
N ILE A 174 -31.02 -11.70 33.80
CA ILE A 174 -30.94 -11.14 32.43
C ILE A 174 -29.84 -10.07 32.31
N ARG A 175 -29.62 -9.27 33.37
CA ARG A 175 -28.53 -8.28 33.46
C ARG A 175 -27.12 -8.88 33.49
N GLY A 176 -27.00 -10.18 33.76
CA GLY A 176 -25.73 -10.90 33.76
C GLY A 176 -25.29 -11.38 32.38
N CYS A 177 -26.04 -11.09 31.31
CA CYS A 177 -25.70 -11.54 29.96
C CYS A 177 -24.37 -10.96 29.49
N ARG A 178 -23.45 -11.85 29.19
CA ARG A 178 -22.16 -11.63 28.53
C ARG A 178 -22.02 -12.64 27.40
N LEU A 179 -21.02 -12.47 26.53
CA LEU A 179 -20.81 -13.39 25.42
C LEU A 179 -20.71 -14.86 25.89
N HIS A 180 -19.97 -15.15 26.95
CA HIS A 180 -19.76 -16.53 27.42
C HIS A 180 -21.00 -17.26 27.96
N ASN A 181 -22.07 -16.55 28.34
CA ASN A 181 -23.27 -17.17 28.93
C ASN A 181 -24.55 -16.95 28.11
N CYS A 182 -24.58 -15.93 27.23
CA CYS A 182 -25.74 -15.60 26.42
C CYS A 182 -25.53 -15.77 24.91
N PHE A 183 -24.29 -15.94 24.47
CA PHE A 183 -23.97 -16.24 23.07
C PHE A 183 -23.59 -17.71 22.93
N ASP A 184 -24.18 -18.38 21.95
CA ASP A 184 -23.87 -19.76 21.62
C ASP A 184 -22.72 -19.83 20.60
N TYR A 185 -21.53 -20.14 21.10
CA TYR A 185 -20.32 -20.32 20.29
C TYR A 185 -20.37 -21.58 19.42
N SER A 186 -21.20 -22.58 19.74
CA SER A 186 -21.27 -23.83 18.98
C SER A 186 -21.74 -23.61 17.53
N ARG A 187 -22.54 -22.56 17.30
CA ARG A 187 -23.01 -22.15 15.96
C ARG A 187 -22.10 -21.14 15.27
N CYS A 188 -21.08 -20.66 15.97
CA CYS A 188 -20.08 -19.76 15.43
C CYS A 188 -18.65 -20.31 15.61
N PRO A 189 -18.33 -21.52 15.09
CA PRO A 189 -16.95 -21.99 15.07
C PRO A 189 -16.01 -20.99 14.39
N LEU A 190 -14.75 -20.94 14.82
CA LEU A 190 -13.73 -20.04 14.25
C LEU A 190 -13.59 -20.16 12.73
N THR A 191 -13.86 -21.35 12.16
CA THR A 191 -13.77 -21.63 10.72
C THR A 191 -15.08 -21.53 9.95
N SER A 192 -16.19 -21.19 10.62
CA SER A 192 -17.54 -21.14 10.02
C SER A 192 -17.68 -20.06 8.93
N GLY A 193 -16.82 -19.04 8.94
CA GLY A 193 -16.88 -17.89 8.03
C GLY A 193 -17.95 -16.85 8.41
N PHE A 194 -18.47 -16.90 9.64
CA PHE A 194 -19.46 -15.95 10.19
C PHE A 194 -20.71 -15.74 9.30
N PRO A 195 -21.44 -16.80 8.90
CA PRO A 195 -22.66 -16.66 8.12
C PRO A 195 -23.77 -15.97 8.93
N VAL A 196 -24.47 -15.01 8.33
CA VAL A 196 -25.52 -14.20 8.97
C VAL A 196 -26.83 -14.39 8.24
N TYR A 197 -27.90 -14.75 8.94
CA TYR A 197 -29.24 -14.79 8.39
C TYR A 197 -29.99 -13.50 8.76
N VAL A 198 -30.59 -12.85 7.78
CA VAL A 198 -31.37 -11.62 7.96
C VAL A 198 -32.83 -11.95 7.75
N TYR A 199 -33.66 -11.66 8.74
CA TYR A 199 -35.11 -11.82 8.60
C TYR A 199 -35.67 -10.82 7.61
N ASP A 200 -36.52 -11.30 6.72
CA ASP A 200 -37.25 -10.44 5.81
C ASP A 200 -38.39 -9.73 6.55
N SER A 201 -38.24 -8.43 6.76
CA SER A 201 -39.24 -7.59 7.42
C SER A 201 -40.62 -7.66 6.73
N ASP A 202 -40.70 -7.93 5.43
CA ASP A 202 -41.98 -8.00 4.70
C ASP A 202 -42.87 -9.17 5.13
N GLN A 203 -42.30 -10.20 5.75
CA GLN A 203 -43.02 -11.41 6.18
C GLN A 203 -43.73 -11.24 7.53
N PHE A 204 -43.44 -10.16 8.25
CA PHE A 204 -43.90 -9.95 9.62
C PHE A 204 -44.76 -8.70 9.74
N ALA A 205 -45.79 -8.76 10.58
CA ALA A 205 -46.74 -7.67 10.77
C ALA A 205 -46.06 -6.32 11.14
N PHE A 206 -45.01 -6.37 11.97
CA PHE A 206 -44.29 -5.17 12.38
C PHE A 206 -43.51 -4.49 11.25
N GLY A 207 -43.09 -5.24 10.22
CA GLY A 207 -42.30 -4.71 9.12
C GLY A 207 -43.09 -3.83 8.14
N SER A 208 -44.41 -3.82 8.25
CA SER A 208 -45.30 -2.88 7.55
C SER A 208 -45.28 -1.47 8.17
N TYR A 209 -44.87 -1.35 9.43
CA TYR A 209 -44.84 -0.07 10.16
C TYR A 209 -43.49 0.62 10.09
N LEU A 210 -42.45 -0.06 9.62
CA LEU A 210 -41.10 0.50 9.50
C LEU A 210 -41.06 1.65 8.50
N ASP A 211 -40.24 2.66 8.81
CA ASP A 211 -39.91 3.71 7.85
C ASP A 211 -39.40 3.08 6.53
N PRO A 212 -40.04 3.38 5.38
CA PRO A 212 -39.71 2.74 4.11
C PRO A 212 -38.25 2.96 3.69
N LEU A 213 -37.68 4.12 4.02
CA LEU A 213 -36.31 4.46 3.66
C LEU A 213 -35.31 3.65 4.49
N VAL A 214 -35.54 3.53 5.81
CA VAL A 214 -34.71 2.69 6.70
C VAL A 214 -34.77 1.22 6.26
N LYS A 215 -35.97 0.73 5.94
CA LYS A 215 -36.19 -0.63 5.46
C LYS A 215 -35.47 -0.90 4.14
N GLN A 216 -35.64 -0.02 3.14
CA GLN A 216 -34.99 -0.17 1.84
C GLN A 216 -33.46 -0.12 1.95
N ALA A 217 -32.94 0.83 2.72
CA ALA A 217 -31.50 0.95 2.98
C ALA A 217 -30.93 -0.34 3.59
N PHE A 218 -31.58 -0.84 4.64
CA PHE A 218 -31.16 -2.06 5.33
C PHE A 218 -31.22 -3.31 4.43
N GLN A 219 -32.32 -3.49 3.69
CA GLN A 219 -32.47 -4.61 2.75
C GLN A 219 -31.43 -4.57 1.63
N ALA A 220 -31.12 -3.38 1.08
CA ALA A 220 -30.10 -3.22 0.05
C ALA A 220 -28.70 -3.59 0.58
N THR A 221 -28.35 -3.10 1.77
CA THR A 221 -27.11 -3.41 2.46
C THR A 221 -26.98 -4.90 2.79
N ALA A 222 -28.05 -5.52 3.32
CA ALA A 222 -28.04 -6.96 3.63
C ALA A 222 -27.78 -7.82 2.39
N ARG A 223 -28.37 -7.48 1.23
CA ARG A 223 -28.18 -8.22 -0.03
C ARG A 223 -26.77 -8.11 -0.61
N ALA A 224 -26.10 -6.98 -0.41
CA ALA A 224 -24.74 -6.76 -0.91
C ALA A 224 -23.65 -7.37 -0.02
N ASN A 225 -23.98 -7.72 1.21
CA ASN A 225 -23.02 -8.14 2.23
C ASN A 225 -22.51 -9.58 2.02
N VAL A 226 -21.19 -9.77 2.15
CA VAL A 226 -20.52 -11.07 1.91
C VAL A 226 -20.86 -12.14 2.96
N TYR A 227 -21.27 -11.75 4.17
CA TYR A 227 -21.59 -12.66 5.26
C TYR A 227 -23.04 -13.15 5.24
N VAL A 228 -23.94 -12.45 4.52
CA VAL A 228 -25.36 -12.76 4.54
C VAL A 228 -25.63 -14.04 3.75
N THR A 229 -26.44 -14.94 4.33
CA THR A 229 -26.84 -16.22 3.74
C THR A 229 -28.36 -16.39 3.76
N GLU A 230 -28.89 -17.06 2.74
CA GLU A 230 -30.31 -17.42 2.65
C GLU A 230 -30.65 -18.63 3.53
N ASN A 231 -29.66 -19.43 3.92
CA ASN A 231 -29.88 -20.65 4.70
C ASN A 231 -29.74 -20.39 6.21
N ALA A 232 -30.87 -20.42 6.92
CA ALA A 232 -30.95 -20.21 8.36
C ALA A 232 -30.25 -21.30 9.20
N ASP A 233 -30.12 -22.53 8.68
CA ASP A 233 -29.57 -23.67 9.44
C ASP A 233 -28.05 -23.53 9.64
N ILE A 234 -27.35 -22.92 8.69
CA ILE A 234 -25.89 -22.72 8.76
C ILE A 234 -25.51 -21.38 9.40
N ALA A 235 -26.47 -20.50 9.66
CA ALA A 235 -26.23 -19.14 10.13
C ALA A 235 -25.69 -19.10 11.56
N CYS A 236 -24.58 -18.42 11.78
CA CYS A 236 -24.02 -18.16 13.10
C CYS A 236 -24.84 -17.10 13.86
N LEU A 237 -25.32 -16.07 13.14
CA LEU A 237 -26.03 -14.92 13.68
C LEU A 237 -27.37 -14.72 12.96
N TYR A 238 -28.40 -14.31 13.70
CA TYR A 238 -29.71 -13.95 13.16
C TYR A 238 -29.97 -12.46 13.39
N VAL A 239 -30.38 -11.73 12.36
CA VAL A 239 -30.55 -10.27 12.44
C VAL A 239 -31.97 -9.87 12.10
N ILE A 240 -32.56 -9.01 12.95
CA ILE A 240 -33.93 -8.51 12.83
C ILE A 240 -33.90 -6.98 12.88
N LEU A 241 -34.55 -6.33 11.92
CA LEU A 241 -34.73 -4.87 11.91
C LEU A 241 -36.06 -4.50 12.57
N VAL A 242 -36.02 -3.78 13.69
CA VAL A 242 -37.20 -3.20 14.38
C VAL A 242 -37.36 -1.70 14.11
N GLY A 243 -36.28 -1.00 13.75
CA GLY A 243 -36.24 0.34 13.12
C GLY A 243 -37.12 1.47 13.68
N GLU A 244 -37.06 2.64 13.04
CA GLU A 244 -38.01 3.73 13.28
C GLU A 244 -39.37 3.40 12.66
N ILE A 245 -40.45 3.68 13.39
CA ILE A 245 -41.84 3.42 12.97
C ILE A 245 -42.45 4.67 12.35
N GLN A 246 -43.24 4.50 11.29
CA GLN A 246 -44.00 5.58 10.66
C GLN A 246 -45.08 6.15 11.60
N GLU A 247 -45.02 7.44 11.91
CA GLU A 247 -46.10 8.15 12.61
C GLU A 247 -47.40 8.06 11.79
N PRO A 248 -48.57 7.75 12.40
CA PRO A 248 -48.91 7.84 13.82
C PRO A 248 -48.96 6.49 14.56
N VAL A 249 -48.36 5.42 14.03
CA VAL A 249 -48.53 4.07 14.58
C VAL A 249 -47.70 3.90 15.85
N VAL A 250 -48.38 3.77 16.99
CA VAL A 250 -47.74 3.41 18.27
C VAL A 250 -47.89 1.90 18.49
N LEU A 251 -46.84 1.14 18.18
CA LEU A 251 -46.76 -0.28 18.55
C LEU A 251 -46.63 -0.41 20.06
N ARG A 252 -47.46 -1.26 20.68
CA ARG A 252 -47.35 -1.53 22.12
C ARG A 252 -46.14 -2.45 22.38
N PRO A 253 -45.33 -2.19 23.42
CA PRO A 253 -44.17 -3.03 23.75
C PRO A 253 -44.50 -4.52 23.88
N ALA A 254 -45.64 -4.87 24.48
CA ALA A 254 -46.08 -6.26 24.64
C ALA A 254 -46.43 -6.97 23.31
N GLU A 255 -46.89 -6.23 22.31
CA GLU A 255 -47.18 -6.79 20.97
C GLU A 255 -45.88 -7.06 20.21
N LEU A 256 -44.91 -6.16 20.32
CA LEU A 256 -43.58 -6.35 19.75
C LEU A 256 -42.87 -7.54 20.39
N GLU A 257 -42.96 -7.69 21.72
CA GLU A 257 -42.44 -8.87 22.41
C GLU A 257 -43.04 -10.16 21.84
N LYS A 258 -44.37 -10.25 21.77
CA LYS A 258 -45.06 -11.41 21.21
C LYS A 258 -44.62 -11.72 19.77
N HIS A 259 -44.38 -10.69 18.95
CA HIS A 259 -43.88 -10.88 17.59
C HIS A 259 -42.45 -11.44 17.55
N LEU A 260 -41.55 -10.95 18.42
CA LEU A 260 -40.18 -11.48 18.51
C LEU A 260 -40.17 -12.97 18.87
N TYR A 261 -40.96 -13.38 19.87
CA TYR A 261 -41.08 -14.81 20.25
C TYR A 261 -41.78 -15.67 19.18
N SER A 262 -42.49 -15.08 18.24
CA SER A 262 -43.15 -15.80 17.13
C SER A 262 -42.23 -16.07 15.93
N LEU A 263 -41.00 -15.55 15.94
CA LEU A 263 -40.07 -15.73 14.82
C LEU A 263 -39.65 -17.20 14.66
N PRO A 264 -39.63 -17.75 13.43
CA PRO A 264 -39.40 -19.18 13.19
C PRO A 264 -38.10 -19.77 13.77
N HIS A 265 -37.06 -18.94 13.90
CA HIS A 265 -35.74 -19.38 14.40
C HIS A 265 -35.33 -18.69 15.70
N TRP A 266 -36.27 -18.08 16.46
CA TRP A 266 -35.99 -17.43 17.75
C TRP A 266 -35.41 -18.37 18.82
N ARG A 267 -35.58 -19.70 18.64
CA ARG A 267 -34.99 -20.76 19.48
C ARG A 267 -35.24 -20.53 20.98
N THR A 268 -36.51 -20.30 21.32
CA THR A 268 -37.06 -20.09 22.68
C THR A 268 -36.68 -18.77 23.37
N ASP A 269 -35.44 -18.31 23.27
CA ASP A 269 -34.96 -17.16 24.05
C ASP A 269 -34.03 -16.19 23.31
N GLY A 270 -33.94 -16.29 21.99
CA GLY A 270 -33.25 -15.29 21.15
C GLY A 270 -31.72 -15.36 21.20
N HIS A 271 -31.12 -16.46 21.65
CA HIS A 271 -29.65 -16.59 21.56
C HIS A 271 -29.17 -16.46 20.12
N ASN A 272 -28.00 -15.82 19.93
CA ASN A 272 -27.41 -15.47 18.64
C ASN A 272 -28.28 -14.55 17.76
N HIS A 273 -29.34 -13.94 18.29
CA HIS A 273 -30.11 -12.91 17.60
C HIS A 273 -29.58 -11.52 17.89
N VAL A 274 -29.71 -10.63 16.91
CA VAL A 274 -29.42 -9.20 17.02
C VAL A 274 -30.65 -8.43 16.59
N ILE A 275 -31.17 -7.62 17.50
CA ILE A 275 -32.27 -6.71 17.24
C ILE A 275 -31.67 -5.34 16.91
N ILE A 276 -31.99 -4.84 15.73
CA ILE A 276 -31.49 -3.57 15.21
C ILE A 276 -32.61 -2.53 15.26
N ASN A 277 -32.41 -1.49 16.07
CA ASN A 277 -33.30 -0.34 16.18
C ASN A 277 -32.53 0.94 15.79
N LEU A 278 -32.56 1.28 14.50
CA LEU A 278 -31.91 2.47 13.96
C LEU A 278 -32.85 3.67 14.02
N SER A 279 -32.40 4.77 14.62
CA SER A 279 -33.08 6.06 14.59
C SER A 279 -32.66 6.86 13.36
N ARG A 280 -33.60 7.49 12.66
CA ARG A 280 -33.31 8.47 11.59
C ARG A 280 -33.41 9.90 12.12
N LYS A 281 -34.39 10.15 12.99
CA LYS A 281 -34.61 11.46 13.61
C LYS A 281 -33.93 11.57 14.97
N SER A 282 -33.67 12.81 15.39
CA SER A 282 -33.12 13.09 16.72
C SER A 282 -34.13 12.86 17.84
N ASP A 283 -35.44 12.79 17.55
CA ASP A 283 -36.54 12.61 18.50
C ASP A 283 -37.05 11.16 18.61
N THR A 284 -36.39 10.20 17.95
CA THR A 284 -36.78 8.78 18.00
C THR A 284 -36.73 8.23 19.43
N GLN A 285 -37.86 7.68 19.89
CA GLN A 285 -37.99 7.07 21.21
C GLN A 285 -37.42 5.64 21.26
N ASN A 286 -37.03 5.20 22.46
CA ASN A 286 -36.59 3.82 22.69
C ASN A 286 -37.80 2.86 22.74
N LEU A 287 -38.14 2.26 21.60
CA LEU A 287 -39.21 1.27 21.45
C LEU A 287 -38.97 -0.02 22.23
N LEU A 288 -37.71 -0.34 22.53
CA LEU A 288 -37.31 -1.56 23.24
C LEU A 288 -37.27 -1.38 24.76
N TYR A 289 -37.67 -0.20 25.26
CA TYR A 289 -37.71 0.04 26.69
C TYR A 289 -38.75 -0.85 27.36
N ASN A 290 -38.34 -1.57 28.42
CA ASN A 290 -39.18 -2.49 29.17
C ASN A 290 -39.71 -3.70 28.38
N ILE A 291 -38.98 -4.15 27.33
CA ILE A 291 -39.27 -5.38 26.58
C ILE A 291 -38.28 -6.48 26.97
N SER A 292 -38.75 -7.72 27.17
CA SER A 292 -37.88 -8.87 27.38
C SER A 292 -37.32 -9.38 26.04
N THR A 293 -36.07 -9.01 25.73
CA THR A 293 -35.34 -9.48 24.55
C THR A 293 -34.63 -10.82 24.75
N GLY A 294 -34.77 -11.45 25.93
CA GLY A 294 -34.09 -12.69 26.26
C GLY A 294 -32.57 -12.57 26.16
N ARG A 295 -31.95 -13.47 25.39
CA ARG A 295 -30.51 -13.51 25.07
C ARG A 295 -30.15 -12.79 23.78
N ALA A 296 -31.09 -12.14 23.10
CA ALA A 296 -30.77 -11.39 21.88
C ALA A 296 -29.96 -10.15 22.20
N MET A 297 -28.90 -9.87 21.42
CA MET A 297 -28.17 -8.61 21.47
C MET A 297 -29.06 -7.48 20.95
N VAL A 298 -28.95 -6.29 21.55
CA VAL A 298 -29.66 -5.10 21.09
C VAL A 298 -28.65 -4.10 20.53
N ALA A 299 -28.95 -3.59 19.34
CA ALA A 299 -28.19 -2.55 18.67
C ALA A 299 -29.09 -1.33 18.44
N GLN A 300 -28.83 -0.23 19.15
CA GLN A 300 -29.65 0.98 19.08
C GLN A 300 -28.89 2.26 19.47
N SER A 301 -29.46 3.42 19.13
CA SER A 301 -28.86 4.75 19.37
C SER A 301 -29.19 5.35 20.74
N THR A 302 -30.15 4.78 21.48
CA THR A 302 -30.58 5.26 22.80
C THR A 302 -30.57 4.11 23.80
N PHE A 303 -29.87 4.25 24.92
CA PHE A 303 -29.79 3.22 25.96
C PHE A 303 -29.95 3.81 27.36
N TYR A 304 -30.71 3.09 28.19
CA TYR A 304 -30.71 3.26 29.65
C TYR A 304 -29.76 2.25 30.30
N ALA A 305 -29.13 2.64 31.40
CA ALA A 305 -28.20 1.82 32.18
C ALA A 305 -28.87 0.55 32.74
N SER A 306 -30.19 0.58 32.94
CA SER A 306 -30.98 -0.58 33.38
C SER A 306 -31.13 -1.66 32.29
N GLN A 307 -31.04 -1.27 31.02
CA GLN A 307 -31.22 -2.12 29.83
C GLN A 307 -29.87 -2.53 29.21
N TYR A 308 -28.90 -1.61 29.15
CA TYR A 308 -27.63 -1.81 28.48
C TYR A 308 -26.78 -2.88 29.15
N ARG A 309 -26.33 -3.88 28.39
CA ARG A 309 -25.39 -4.93 28.83
C ARG A 309 -24.00 -4.65 28.26
N PRO A 310 -23.04 -4.15 29.09
CA PRO A 310 -21.69 -3.81 28.62
C PRO A 310 -20.97 -5.01 28.00
N GLY A 311 -20.33 -4.79 26.85
CA GLY A 311 -19.62 -5.83 26.10
C GLY A 311 -20.52 -6.87 25.40
N PHE A 312 -21.84 -6.75 25.50
CA PHE A 312 -22.81 -7.62 24.82
C PHE A 312 -23.69 -6.82 23.84
N ASP A 313 -24.33 -5.75 24.31
CA ASP A 313 -25.12 -4.85 23.47
C ASP A 313 -24.22 -3.89 22.66
N LEU A 314 -24.81 -3.26 21.63
CA LEU A 314 -24.13 -2.39 20.69
C LEU A 314 -24.77 -1.00 20.71
N VAL A 315 -24.00 0.01 21.12
CA VAL A 315 -24.37 1.41 20.90
C VAL A 315 -24.03 1.76 19.45
N VAL A 316 -25.04 2.08 18.65
CA VAL A 316 -24.89 2.38 17.22
C VAL A 316 -25.24 3.83 16.91
N SER A 317 -24.85 4.29 15.73
CA SER A 317 -25.19 5.63 15.23
C SER A 317 -26.64 5.70 14.73
N PRO A 318 -27.33 6.85 14.85
CA PRO A 318 -28.49 7.15 14.01
C PRO A 318 -28.12 7.11 12.52
N LEU A 319 -29.11 6.79 11.70
CA LEU A 319 -29.01 6.70 10.26
C LEU A 319 -29.24 8.08 9.62
N VAL A 320 -28.25 8.96 9.73
CA VAL A 320 -28.30 10.33 9.20
C VAL A 320 -28.28 10.33 7.66
N HIS A 321 -27.56 9.39 7.03
CA HIS A 321 -27.54 9.18 5.58
C HIS A 321 -28.03 7.76 5.24
N ALA A 322 -29.31 7.64 4.89
CA ALA A 322 -29.92 6.34 4.68
C ALA A 322 -29.46 5.64 3.39
N MET A 323 -29.34 6.35 2.26
CA MET A 323 -29.07 5.71 0.96
C MET A 323 -28.03 6.38 0.06
N SER A 324 -27.71 7.66 0.26
CA SER A 324 -26.72 8.35 -0.57
C SER A 324 -25.34 8.28 0.07
N GLU A 325 -24.33 7.85 -0.70
CA GLU A 325 -22.94 8.12 -0.33
C GLU A 325 -22.76 9.63 -0.14
N PRO A 326 -22.08 10.06 0.93
CA PRO A 326 -21.83 11.48 1.11
C PRO A 326 -21.00 12.01 -0.04
N ASN A 327 -21.40 13.16 -0.58
CA ASN A 327 -20.63 13.82 -1.61
C ASN A 327 -19.34 14.38 -0.99
N PHE A 328 -18.22 13.69 -1.21
CA PHE A 328 -16.89 14.10 -0.73
C PHE A 328 -16.51 15.53 -1.14
N MET A 329 -17.13 16.05 -2.19
CA MET A 329 -16.90 17.41 -2.70
C MET A 329 -17.66 18.50 -1.95
N GLU A 330 -18.68 18.15 -1.17
CA GLU A 330 -19.52 19.06 -0.37
C GLU A 330 -19.07 19.15 1.09
N ILE A 331 -18.21 18.22 1.51
CA ILE A 331 -17.64 18.19 2.84
C ILE A 331 -16.64 19.35 2.99
N PRO A 332 -16.68 20.07 4.13
CA PRO A 332 -15.79 21.20 4.36
C PRO A 332 -14.33 20.76 4.48
N PRO A 333 -13.38 21.61 4.07
CA PRO A 333 -11.97 21.33 4.23
C PRO A 333 -11.57 21.23 5.71
N GLN A 334 -10.54 20.43 5.99
CA GLN A 334 -9.98 20.25 7.34
C GLN A 334 -9.11 21.45 7.75
N VAL A 335 -8.64 22.22 6.77
CA VAL A 335 -7.89 23.46 6.94
C VAL A 335 -8.72 24.67 6.45
N PRO A 336 -8.69 25.83 7.15
CA PRO A 336 -7.90 26.12 8.35
C PRO A 336 -8.37 25.34 9.58
N VAL A 337 -7.39 24.99 10.44
CA VAL A 337 -7.64 24.19 11.65
C VAL A 337 -8.55 24.94 12.62
N LYS A 338 -8.25 26.22 12.87
CA LYS A 338 -9.12 27.12 13.62
C LYS A 338 -10.10 27.80 12.66
N ARG A 339 -11.39 27.73 12.98
CA ARG A 339 -12.49 28.32 12.21
C ARG A 339 -13.03 29.55 12.92
N LYS A 340 -14.04 30.21 12.33
CA LYS A 340 -14.63 31.47 12.82
C LYS A 340 -14.99 31.39 14.30
N TYR A 341 -15.74 30.35 14.70
CA TYR A 341 -16.11 30.14 16.08
C TYR A 341 -15.15 29.16 16.76
N LEU A 342 -14.74 29.47 17.99
CA LEU A 342 -13.99 28.54 18.82
C LEU A 342 -14.85 27.31 19.08
N PHE A 343 -16.00 27.47 19.72
CA PHE A 343 -16.99 26.42 19.85
C PHE A 343 -18.40 26.96 19.68
N THR A 344 -19.32 26.06 19.32
CA THR A 344 -20.75 26.38 19.22
C THR A 344 -21.62 25.37 19.95
N PHE A 345 -22.75 25.85 20.45
CA PHE A 345 -23.81 25.04 21.06
C PHE A 345 -25.18 25.57 20.62
N GLN A 346 -26.09 24.68 20.24
CA GLN A 346 -27.47 25.02 19.93
C GLN A 346 -28.41 23.94 20.47
N GLY A 347 -29.13 24.24 21.53
CA GLY A 347 -30.16 23.35 22.05
C GLY A 347 -30.99 24.00 23.15
N GLU A 348 -32.20 23.49 23.36
CA GLU A 348 -33.14 24.03 24.34
C GLU A 348 -33.63 22.92 25.28
N LYS A 349 -33.74 23.25 26.57
CA LYS A 349 -34.32 22.37 27.58
C LYS A 349 -35.80 22.71 27.73
N ILE A 350 -36.68 21.73 27.62
CA ILE A 350 -38.14 21.99 27.62
C ILE A 350 -38.71 22.09 29.04
N GLU A 351 -38.03 21.53 30.04
CA GLU A 351 -38.43 21.68 31.45
C GLU A 351 -38.28 23.13 31.97
N SER A 352 -37.39 23.95 31.41
CA SER A 352 -37.15 25.34 31.85
C SER A 352 -38.26 26.33 31.46
N LEU A 353 -39.24 25.92 30.66
CA LEU A 353 -40.43 26.74 30.35
C LEU A 353 -41.47 26.77 31.48
N ARG A 354 -41.34 25.92 32.51
CA ARG A 354 -42.18 26.03 33.73
C ARG A 354 -41.57 26.96 34.79
N SER A 355 -40.25 27.02 34.94
CA SER A 355 -39.63 27.91 35.94
C SER A 355 -39.56 29.38 35.49
N SER A 356 -39.40 29.63 34.19
CA SER A 356 -39.32 30.99 33.64
C SER A 356 -40.64 31.79 33.66
N LEU A 357 -41.77 31.13 33.95
CA LEU A 357 -43.05 31.81 34.26
C LEU A 357 -43.28 32.04 35.76
N GLN A 358 -42.36 31.59 36.62
CA GLN A 358 -42.46 31.68 38.07
C GLN A 358 -41.33 32.51 38.72
N GLU A 359 -40.19 32.68 38.04
CA GLU A 359 -39.04 33.49 38.48
C GLU A 359 -39.15 35.00 38.15
N ALA A 360 -40.33 35.58 38.35
CA ALA A 360 -40.48 37.04 38.48
C ALA A 360 -40.81 37.46 39.93
N ARG A 361 -40.75 36.53 40.89
CA ARG A 361 -41.01 36.80 42.32
C ARG A 361 -40.09 35.98 43.22
N SER A 362 -38.84 36.42 43.39
CA SER A 362 -38.03 36.30 44.63
C SER A 362 -36.54 36.48 44.33
N PHE A 363 -36.13 37.70 43.99
CA PHE A 363 -34.74 38.12 44.14
C PHE A 363 -34.62 38.77 45.52
N GLU A 364 -34.36 37.99 46.57
CA GLU A 364 -33.67 38.48 47.80
C GLU A 364 -33.38 37.42 48.89
N GLU A 365 -33.82 36.17 48.76
CA GLU A 365 -33.51 35.14 49.78
C GLU A 365 -32.92 33.88 49.13
N GLU A 366 -31.60 33.84 48.94
CA GLU A 366 -30.83 32.59 48.87
C GLU A 366 -29.34 32.89 49.09
N MET A 367 -29.04 33.38 50.30
CA MET A 367 -27.72 33.30 50.90
C MET A 367 -27.88 32.35 52.09
N GLU A 368 -27.19 31.20 52.04
CA GLU A 368 -27.24 30.06 52.98
C GLU A 368 -28.34 28.99 52.75
N SER A 369 -28.18 28.14 51.73
CA SER A 369 -28.54 26.70 51.81
C SER A 369 -28.21 25.95 50.51
N ASP A 370 -27.40 24.89 50.61
CA ASP A 370 -27.13 23.82 49.62
C ASP A 370 -26.66 24.18 48.18
N PRO A 371 -25.77 23.38 47.55
CA PRO A 371 -25.31 23.63 46.19
C PRO A 371 -26.49 23.52 45.20
N PRO A 372 -26.54 24.35 44.14
CA PRO A 372 -27.71 24.41 43.27
C PRO A 372 -27.96 23.05 42.64
N ALA A 373 -29.19 22.58 42.81
CA ALA A 373 -29.74 21.39 42.21
C ALA A 373 -30.04 21.60 40.72
N ASP A 374 -29.03 21.92 39.90
CA ASP A 374 -28.92 21.52 38.47
C ASP A 374 -27.54 21.97 37.93
N TYR A 375 -26.70 21.04 37.47
CA TYR A 375 -25.44 21.41 36.82
C TYR A 375 -25.68 22.23 35.54
N ASP A 376 -26.86 22.10 34.93
CA ASP A 376 -27.21 22.75 33.68
C ASP A 376 -27.27 24.29 33.80
N ASP A 377 -27.79 24.85 34.89
CA ASP A 377 -27.85 26.32 35.10
C ASP A 377 -26.46 26.94 35.20
N ARG A 378 -25.55 26.24 35.90
CA ARG A 378 -24.14 26.63 35.96
C ARG A 378 -23.48 26.57 34.58
N ILE A 379 -23.83 25.58 33.75
CA ILE A 379 -23.34 25.48 32.37
C ILE A 379 -23.84 26.68 31.55
N ILE A 380 -25.13 26.99 31.60
CA ILE A 380 -25.72 28.15 30.90
C ILE A 380 -25.02 29.45 31.31
N ALA A 381 -24.90 29.71 32.61
CA ALA A 381 -24.28 30.93 33.14
C ALA A 381 -22.81 31.06 32.72
N THR A 382 -22.05 29.95 32.82
CA THR A 382 -20.63 29.93 32.45
C THR A 382 -20.44 30.17 30.96
N LEU A 383 -21.20 29.48 30.10
CA LEU A 383 -21.04 29.59 28.66
C LEU A 383 -21.50 30.96 28.12
N LYS A 384 -22.57 31.55 28.70
CA LYS A 384 -22.98 32.93 28.39
C LYS A 384 -21.90 33.92 28.79
N ALA A 385 -21.32 33.79 29.99
CA ALA A 385 -20.22 34.65 30.44
C ALA A 385 -19.00 34.56 29.50
N VAL A 386 -18.67 33.36 28.99
CA VAL A 386 -17.61 33.18 27.99
C VAL A 386 -17.96 33.90 26.68
N GLN A 387 -19.19 33.77 26.19
CA GLN A 387 -19.65 34.49 24.98
C GLN A 387 -19.60 36.02 25.16
N ASP A 388 -20.01 36.53 26.32
CA ASP A 388 -20.02 37.96 26.64
C ASP A 388 -18.63 38.56 26.83
N SER A 389 -17.64 37.74 27.23
CA SER A 389 -16.25 38.16 27.39
C SER A 389 -15.62 38.66 26.08
N LYS A 390 -16.13 38.22 24.92
CA LYS A 390 -15.63 38.54 23.57
C LYS A 390 -14.14 38.27 23.35
N LEU A 391 -13.50 37.45 24.21
CA LEU A 391 -12.10 37.04 24.05
C LEU A 391 -11.89 36.19 22.80
N ASP A 392 -12.86 35.33 22.49
CA ASP A 392 -12.97 34.57 21.24
C ASP A 392 -14.41 34.67 20.73
N GLN A 393 -14.59 34.37 19.44
CA GLN A 393 -15.94 34.22 18.89
C GLN A 393 -16.52 32.88 19.33
N VAL A 394 -17.48 32.92 20.23
CA VAL A 394 -18.26 31.77 20.71
C VAL A 394 -19.73 32.04 20.41
N LEU A 395 -20.47 31.00 20.02
CA LEU A 395 -21.92 31.10 19.82
C LEU A 395 -22.62 30.00 20.62
N VAL A 396 -23.36 30.38 21.66
CA VAL A 396 -24.21 29.45 22.41
C VAL A 396 -25.67 29.93 22.36
N GLU A 397 -26.56 29.06 21.89
CA GLU A 397 -28.00 29.30 21.82
C GLU A 397 -28.72 28.28 22.69
N PHE A 398 -29.38 28.76 23.74
CA PHE A 398 -30.13 27.93 24.72
C PHE A 398 -31.64 27.95 24.49
N THR A 399 -32.11 28.73 23.52
CA THR A 399 -33.52 28.92 23.17
C THR A 399 -33.65 28.84 21.65
N CYS A 400 -34.40 27.88 21.14
CA CYS A 400 -34.55 27.66 19.72
C CYS A 400 -35.60 28.62 19.12
N LYS A 401 -35.44 29.00 17.85
CA LYS A 401 -36.44 29.85 17.14
C LYS A 401 -37.77 29.13 16.91
N ASN A 402 -37.71 27.82 16.69
CA ASN A 402 -38.85 26.92 16.53
C ASN A 402 -38.93 26.00 17.74
N GLN A 403 -40.13 25.52 18.10
CA GLN A 403 -40.30 24.55 19.18
C GLN A 403 -39.58 23.24 18.84
N PRO A 404 -38.50 22.90 19.56
CA PRO A 404 -37.75 21.68 19.29
C PRO A 404 -38.46 20.49 19.94
N LYS A 405 -38.30 19.29 19.35
CA LYS A 405 -38.83 18.04 19.91
C LYS A 405 -37.68 17.23 20.52
N PRO A 406 -37.69 16.97 21.84
CA PRO A 406 -36.66 16.18 22.49
C PRO A 406 -36.97 14.69 22.31
N SER A 407 -35.95 13.83 22.27
CA SER A 407 -36.20 12.38 22.36
C SER A 407 -36.58 11.96 23.78
N LEU A 408 -36.05 12.66 24.77
CA LEU A 408 -36.22 12.40 26.20
C LEU A 408 -36.49 13.68 26.99
N PRO A 409 -37.32 13.67 28.05
CA PRO A 409 -37.64 14.88 28.81
C PRO A 409 -36.43 15.65 29.38
N THR A 410 -35.39 14.93 29.80
CA THR A 410 -34.18 15.47 30.43
C THR A 410 -33.08 15.85 29.44
N GLU A 411 -33.35 15.75 28.12
CA GLU A 411 -32.38 16.01 27.06
C GLU A 411 -32.46 17.44 26.53
N TRP A 412 -31.32 17.95 26.09
CA TRP A 412 -31.22 19.18 25.29
C TRP A 412 -31.72 18.92 23.87
N ALA A 413 -32.90 19.44 23.55
CA ALA A 413 -33.48 19.30 22.21
C ALA A 413 -32.66 20.09 21.19
N LEU A 414 -32.34 19.50 20.04
CA LEU A 414 -31.55 20.15 19.01
C LEU A 414 -32.37 21.23 18.29
N CYS A 415 -31.82 22.43 18.12
CA CYS A 415 -32.49 23.52 17.40
C CYS A 415 -32.47 23.34 15.88
N GLY A 416 -33.55 23.77 15.21
CA GLY A 416 -33.62 23.92 13.75
C GLY A 416 -33.60 22.59 12.98
N GLU A 417 -33.56 22.70 11.66
CA GLU A 417 -33.38 21.54 10.79
C GLU A 417 -31.89 21.15 10.69
N ARG A 418 -31.62 19.97 10.16
CA ARG A 418 -30.24 19.45 10.05
C ARG A 418 -29.34 20.40 9.25
N GLU A 419 -29.83 20.91 8.12
CA GLU A 419 -29.08 21.76 7.22
C GLU A 419 -28.60 23.04 7.92
N ASP A 420 -29.48 23.68 8.70
CA ASP A 420 -29.15 24.88 9.48
C ASP A 420 -28.03 24.61 10.50
N ARG A 421 -28.11 23.46 11.19
CA ARG A 421 -27.09 23.04 12.17
C ARG A 421 -25.74 22.80 11.49
N LEU A 422 -25.73 22.14 10.34
CA LEU A 422 -24.51 21.87 9.59
C LEU A 422 -23.83 23.14 9.09
N GLU A 423 -24.60 24.16 8.63
CA GLU A 423 -24.04 25.45 8.23
C GLU A 423 -23.27 26.14 9.36
N LEU A 424 -23.81 26.10 10.58
CA LEU A 424 -23.11 26.65 11.74
C LEU A 424 -21.88 25.82 12.12
N LEU A 425 -22.01 24.49 12.16
CA LEU A 425 -20.91 23.61 12.56
C LEU A 425 -19.74 23.67 11.56
N LYS A 426 -20.00 23.91 10.26
CA LYS A 426 -18.96 24.19 9.25
C LYS A 426 -18.07 25.39 9.61
N LEU A 427 -18.60 26.36 10.37
CA LEU A 427 -17.86 27.54 10.84
C LEU A 427 -17.21 27.36 12.22
N SER A 428 -17.42 26.21 12.86
CA SER A 428 -17.06 25.94 14.25
C SER A 428 -15.82 25.06 14.36
N THR A 429 -14.87 25.42 15.24
CA THR A 429 -13.68 24.59 15.49
C THR A 429 -14.05 23.37 16.31
N PHE A 430 -14.79 23.58 17.39
CA PHE A 430 -15.35 22.55 18.25
C PHE A 430 -16.88 22.59 18.24
N ALA A 431 -17.51 21.43 18.40
CA ALA A 431 -18.94 21.29 18.59
C ALA A 431 -19.21 20.85 20.03
N LEU A 432 -19.88 21.68 20.82
CA LEU A 432 -20.19 21.33 22.20
C LEU A 432 -21.42 20.41 22.25
N ILE A 433 -21.31 19.31 23.00
CA ILE A 433 -22.37 18.32 23.18
C ILE A 433 -22.62 18.20 24.67
N ILE A 434 -23.77 18.70 25.14
CA ILE A 434 -24.15 18.64 26.55
C ILE A 434 -24.98 17.39 26.75
N THR A 435 -24.49 16.49 27.60
CA THR A 435 -25.16 15.23 27.88
C THR A 435 -26.35 15.44 28.82
N PRO A 436 -27.42 14.63 28.75
CA PRO A 436 -28.57 14.77 29.65
C PRO A 436 -28.18 14.69 31.13
N GLY A 437 -28.98 15.30 32.01
CA GLY A 437 -28.76 15.25 33.46
C GLY A 437 -29.11 13.91 34.12
N ASP A 438 -29.71 12.98 33.38
CA ASP A 438 -30.16 11.68 33.91
C ASP A 438 -28.99 10.69 34.10
N PRO A 439 -28.64 10.32 35.34
CA PRO A 439 -27.57 9.36 35.61
C PRO A 439 -27.90 7.93 35.15
N HIS A 440 -29.17 7.63 34.84
CA HIS A 440 -29.60 6.34 34.33
C HIS A 440 -29.51 6.24 32.80
N LEU A 441 -29.14 7.31 32.11
CA LEU A 441 -29.01 7.32 30.65
C LEU A 441 -27.55 7.06 30.25
N VAL A 442 -27.35 6.10 29.34
CA VAL A 442 -26.02 5.76 28.80
C VAL A 442 -25.69 6.64 27.60
N ILE A 443 -26.66 6.81 26.69
CA ILE A 443 -26.58 7.64 25.49
C ILE A 443 -27.99 7.88 24.93
N SER A 444 -28.19 9.00 24.26
CA SER A 444 -29.41 9.34 23.52
C SER A 444 -29.16 9.53 22.03
N SER A 445 -30.23 9.34 21.24
CA SER A 445 -30.25 9.64 19.80
C SER A 445 -29.84 11.09 19.51
N GLY A 446 -30.31 12.07 20.28
CA GLY A 446 -29.96 13.49 20.06
C GLY A 446 -28.47 13.80 20.27
N CYS A 447 -27.86 13.27 21.35
CA CYS A 447 -26.41 13.38 21.57
C CYS A 447 -25.61 12.70 20.44
N ALA A 448 -26.04 11.51 20.05
CA ALA A 448 -25.44 10.76 18.95
C ALA A 448 -25.55 11.56 17.63
N THR A 449 -26.72 12.08 17.28
CA THR A 449 -26.92 12.92 16.08
C THR A 449 -25.95 14.11 16.05
N ARG A 450 -25.82 14.86 17.16
CA ARG A 450 -24.89 16.01 17.19
C ARG A 450 -23.43 15.59 17.07
N LEU A 451 -23.04 14.46 17.66
CA LEU A 451 -21.70 13.88 17.51
C LEU A 451 -21.40 13.61 16.04
N PHE A 452 -22.33 12.99 15.31
CA PHE A 452 -22.12 12.66 13.90
C PHE A 452 -22.14 13.87 12.97
N GLU A 453 -23.01 14.84 13.21
CA GLU A 453 -23.01 16.13 12.49
C GLU A 453 -21.67 16.86 12.65
N ALA A 454 -21.09 16.83 13.86
CA ALA A 454 -19.79 17.44 14.12
C ALA A 454 -18.66 16.74 13.34
N LEU A 455 -18.63 15.40 13.36
CA LEU A 455 -17.63 14.63 12.61
C LEU A 455 -17.75 14.83 11.10
N GLU A 456 -18.97 14.84 10.57
CA GLU A 456 -19.27 15.04 9.14
C GLU A 456 -18.64 16.34 8.60
N VAL A 457 -18.80 17.43 9.34
CA VAL A 457 -18.29 18.76 8.97
C VAL A 457 -16.88 19.04 9.50
N GLY A 458 -16.22 18.05 10.12
CA GLY A 458 -14.87 18.18 10.67
C GLY A 458 -14.75 19.15 11.84
N ALA A 459 -15.82 19.40 12.59
CA ALA A 459 -15.74 20.08 13.89
C ALA A 459 -15.38 19.05 14.97
N VAL A 460 -14.44 19.36 15.87
CA VAL A 460 -14.01 18.41 16.91
C VAL A 460 -15.09 18.35 18.00
N PRO A 461 -15.71 17.18 18.27
CA PRO A 461 -16.74 17.08 19.30
C PRO A 461 -16.16 17.26 20.71
N VAL A 462 -16.85 18.03 21.54
CA VAL A 462 -16.54 18.23 22.96
C VAL A 462 -17.75 17.82 23.78
N VAL A 463 -17.70 16.63 24.36
CA VAL A 463 -18.79 16.02 25.12
C VAL A 463 -18.65 16.41 26.59
N LEU A 464 -19.62 17.18 27.10
CA LEU A 464 -19.74 17.50 28.53
C LEU A 464 -20.56 16.42 29.24
N GLY A 465 -19.88 15.44 29.82
CA GLY A 465 -20.50 14.30 30.51
C GLY A 465 -19.46 13.37 31.15
N GLU A 466 -19.85 12.64 32.20
CA GLU A 466 -18.93 11.76 32.95
C GLU A 466 -18.99 10.28 32.52
N GLN A 467 -20.14 9.79 32.04
CA GLN A 467 -20.38 8.35 31.85
C GLN A 467 -20.96 7.98 30.47
N VAL A 468 -20.83 8.86 29.47
CA VAL A 468 -21.40 8.60 28.15
C VAL A 468 -20.63 7.51 27.42
N GLN A 469 -21.35 6.49 26.95
CA GLN A 469 -20.81 5.47 26.06
C GLN A 469 -21.06 5.92 24.63
N LEU A 470 -20.01 6.39 23.96
CA LEU A 470 -20.12 6.77 22.56
C LEU A 470 -20.31 5.53 21.67
N PRO A 471 -20.84 5.69 20.45
CA PRO A 471 -21.07 4.55 19.57
C PRO A 471 -19.77 3.77 19.29
N TYR A 472 -19.87 2.44 19.42
CA TYR A 472 -18.74 1.51 19.32
C TYR A 472 -17.54 1.83 20.24
N GLN A 473 -17.77 2.42 21.43
CA GLN A 473 -16.74 2.80 22.41
C GLN A 473 -15.69 1.70 22.68
N ASP A 474 -16.10 0.42 22.67
CA ASP A 474 -15.21 -0.72 22.93
C ASP A 474 -14.13 -0.90 21.84
N MET A 475 -14.37 -0.40 20.63
CA MET A 475 -13.52 -0.60 19.46
C MET A 475 -12.80 0.67 19.00
N LEU A 476 -13.49 1.82 19.12
CA LEU A 476 -13.02 3.10 18.61
C LEU A 476 -12.33 3.92 19.70
N GLN A 477 -11.16 4.47 19.39
CA GLN A 477 -10.45 5.40 20.26
C GLN A 477 -10.97 6.83 20.09
N TRP A 478 -12.05 7.11 20.82
CA TRP A 478 -12.68 8.42 20.82
C TRP A 478 -11.80 9.54 21.37
N ASN A 479 -10.82 9.24 22.21
CA ASN A 479 -9.81 10.21 22.69
C ASN A 479 -8.96 10.81 21.57
N GLU A 480 -8.82 10.13 20.43
CA GLU A 480 -8.12 10.64 19.25
C GLU A 480 -9.02 11.49 18.34
N ALA A 481 -10.34 11.52 18.55
CA ALA A 481 -11.30 12.22 17.67
C ALA A 481 -12.21 13.24 18.39
N ALA A 482 -12.41 13.09 19.70
CA ALA A 482 -13.32 13.88 20.52
C ALA A 482 -12.73 14.12 21.92
N LEU A 483 -13.18 15.19 22.58
CA LEU A 483 -12.83 15.49 23.98
C LEU A 483 -14.02 15.18 24.86
N VAL A 484 -13.86 14.29 25.84
CA VAL A 484 -14.87 14.04 26.87
C VAL A 484 -14.44 14.75 28.14
N VAL A 485 -15.24 15.72 28.58
CA VAL A 485 -14.95 16.57 29.73
C VAL A 485 -16.08 16.42 30.76
N PRO A 486 -15.78 16.16 32.05
CA PRO A 486 -16.79 16.13 33.09
C PRO A 486 -17.57 17.45 33.18
N LYS A 487 -18.90 17.39 33.37
CA LYS A 487 -19.74 18.58 33.56
C LYS A 487 -19.21 19.54 34.63
N PRO A 488 -18.68 19.09 35.78
CA PRO A 488 -18.14 19.99 36.80
C PRO A 488 -16.98 20.89 36.34
N ARG A 489 -16.27 20.51 35.27
CA ARG A 489 -15.14 21.28 34.70
C ARG A 489 -15.56 22.30 33.63
N VAL A 490 -16.86 22.59 33.50
CA VAL A 490 -17.37 23.55 32.48
C VAL A 490 -16.65 24.91 32.51
N THR A 491 -16.25 25.38 33.69
CA THR A 491 -15.52 26.66 33.87
C THR A 491 -14.12 26.66 33.26
N GLU A 492 -13.53 25.47 33.04
CA GLU A 492 -12.19 25.30 32.47
C GLU A 492 -12.22 25.02 30.96
N VAL A 493 -13.39 24.74 30.38
CA VAL A 493 -13.52 24.31 28.97
C VAL A 493 -12.94 25.34 28.02
N HIS A 494 -13.26 26.62 28.19
CA HIS A 494 -12.72 27.68 27.32
C HIS A 494 -11.18 27.73 27.32
N PHE A 495 -10.56 27.60 28.48
CA PHE A 495 -9.11 27.53 28.61
C PHE A 495 -8.53 26.25 27.99
N LEU A 496 -9.14 25.09 28.27
CA LEU A 496 -8.72 23.79 27.75
C LEU A 496 -8.70 23.80 26.22
N LEU A 497 -9.78 24.27 25.59
CA LEU A 497 -9.89 24.29 24.12
C LEU A 497 -8.87 25.23 23.46
N ARG A 498 -8.51 26.34 24.12
CA ARG A 498 -7.45 27.25 23.64
C ARG A 498 -6.04 26.68 23.77
N SER A 499 -5.84 25.74 24.70
CA SER A 499 -4.52 25.14 24.96
C SER A 499 -4.09 24.11 23.91
N LEU A 500 -5.02 23.61 23.09
CA LEU A 500 -4.75 22.61 22.08
C LEU A 500 -3.95 23.20 20.90
N SER A 501 -2.90 22.47 20.51
CA SER A 501 -2.06 22.86 19.38
C SER A 501 -2.79 22.65 18.04
N ASP A 502 -2.39 23.41 17.01
CA ASP A 502 -2.98 23.25 15.68
C ASP A 502 -2.69 21.86 15.08
N SER A 503 -1.55 21.25 15.42
CA SER A 503 -1.21 19.88 15.01
C SER A 503 -2.13 18.84 15.64
N ASP A 504 -2.41 18.96 16.94
CA ASP A 504 -3.30 18.02 17.65
C ASP A 504 -4.73 18.15 17.13
N LEU A 505 -5.20 19.39 16.94
CA LEU A 505 -6.53 19.65 16.38
C LEU A 505 -6.68 19.07 14.97
N LEU A 506 -5.66 19.22 14.12
CA LEU A 506 -5.69 18.63 12.79
C LEU A 506 -5.67 17.09 12.85
N ALA A 507 -4.90 16.50 13.76
CA ALA A 507 -4.90 15.06 13.99
C ALA A 507 -6.30 14.57 14.44
N MET A 508 -6.94 15.28 15.37
CA MET A 508 -8.28 14.95 15.83
C MET A 508 -9.33 15.04 14.72
N ARG A 509 -9.24 16.07 13.87
CA ARG A 509 -10.11 16.20 12.70
C ARG A 509 -9.91 15.08 11.69
N ARG A 510 -8.67 14.69 11.42
CA ARG A 510 -8.36 13.57 10.52
C ARG A 510 -8.91 12.26 11.06
N GLN A 511 -8.74 12.01 12.36
CA GLN A 511 -9.29 10.82 12.98
C GLN A 511 -10.81 10.83 12.98
N GLY A 512 -11.44 11.94 13.35
CA GLY A 512 -12.89 12.09 13.29
C GLY A 512 -13.45 11.88 11.88
N ARG A 513 -12.74 12.38 10.86
CA ARG A 513 -13.07 12.14 9.45
C ARG A 513 -12.98 10.66 9.08
N PHE A 514 -11.88 9.99 9.43
CA PHE A 514 -11.70 8.56 9.19
C PHE A 514 -12.80 7.73 9.86
N LEU A 515 -13.11 8.01 11.14
CA LEU A 515 -14.15 7.30 11.86
C LEU A 515 -15.53 7.48 11.20
N TRP A 516 -15.86 8.71 10.78
CA TRP A 516 -17.11 8.99 10.10
C TRP A 516 -17.22 8.29 8.75
N GLU A 517 -16.21 8.42 7.89
CA GLU A 517 -16.20 7.79 6.56
C GLU A 517 -16.31 6.25 6.66
N THR A 518 -15.58 5.67 7.61
CA THR A 518 -15.41 4.21 7.74
C THR A 518 -16.58 3.53 8.46
N TYR A 519 -17.16 4.16 9.49
CA TYR A 519 -18.10 3.49 10.41
C TYR A 519 -19.52 4.08 10.43
N PHE A 520 -19.69 5.35 10.04
CA PHE A 520 -20.92 6.10 10.32
C PHE A 520 -21.56 6.76 9.09
N SER A 521 -20.86 6.78 7.95
CA SER A 521 -21.22 7.59 6.78
C SER A 521 -22.51 7.15 6.09
N THR A 522 -22.82 5.85 6.07
CA THR A 522 -23.95 5.27 5.33
C THR A 522 -24.59 4.08 6.09
N ALA A 523 -25.80 3.67 5.69
CA ALA A 523 -26.42 2.43 6.18
C ALA A 523 -25.50 1.21 6.01
N ASP A 524 -24.81 1.13 4.87
CA ASP A 524 -23.85 0.07 4.56
C ASP A 524 -22.69 0.05 5.56
N SER A 525 -22.08 1.21 5.81
CA SER A 525 -20.99 1.35 6.78
C SER A 525 -21.46 0.95 8.18
N ILE A 526 -22.65 1.39 8.61
CA ILE A 526 -23.19 1.06 9.94
C ILE A 526 -23.42 -0.44 10.08
N PHE A 527 -24.08 -1.09 9.11
CA PHE A 527 -24.33 -2.53 9.15
C PHE A 527 -23.04 -3.36 9.12
N ASN A 528 -22.12 -3.01 8.22
CA ASN A 528 -20.79 -3.64 8.15
C ASN A 528 -20.02 -3.49 9.47
N THR A 529 -20.13 -2.32 10.12
CA THR A 529 -19.51 -2.05 11.42
C THR A 529 -20.11 -2.89 12.52
N MET A 530 -21.44 -3.01 12.58
CA MET A 530 -22.12 -3.86 13.55
C MET A 530 -21.69 -5.33 13.42
N LEU A 531 -21.68 -5.86 12.19
CA LEU A 531 -21.22 -7.21 11.92
C LEU A 531 -19.73 -7.39 12.27
N ALA A 532 -18.88 -6.43 11.88
CA ALA A 532 -17.45 -6.45 12.22
C ALA A 532 -17.22 -6.41 13.73
N MET A 533 -18.01 -5.65 14.48
CA MET A 533 -17.92 -5.54 15.95
C MET A 533 -18.24 -6.88 16.60
N ILE A 534 -19.37 -7.51 16.22
CA ILE A 534 -19.78 -8.82 16.75
C ILE A 534 -18.72 -9.87 16.39
N ARG A 535 -18.32 -9.91 15.11
CA ARG A 535 -17.29 -10.81 14.60
C ARG A 535 -15.97 -10.69 15.38
N THR A 536 -15.54 -9.46 15.68
CA THR A 536 -14.32 -9.18 16.43
C THR A 536 -14.46 -9.63 17.89
N ARG A 537 -15.61 -9.37 18.54
CA ARG A 537 -15.91 -9.83 19.91
C ARG A 537 -15.84 -11.36 20.05
N ILE A 538 -16.26 -12.09 19.02
CA ILE A 538 -16.20 -13.57 18.98
C ILE A 538 -14.92 -14.11 18.30
N GLN A 539 -13.95 -13.24 18.00
CA GLN A 539 -12.62 -13.57 17.48
C GLN A 539 -12.58 -14.29 16.12
N ILE A 540 -13.64 -14.18 15.31
CA ILE A 540 -13.64 -14.72 13.96
C ILE A 540 -12.93 -13.73 13.02
N PRO A 541 -11.99 -14.14 12.15
CA PRO A 541 -11.36 -13.22 11.21
C PRO A 541 -12.34 -12.70 10.15
N ALA A 542 -12.02 -11.54 9.56
CA ALA A 542 -12.80 -11.00 8.46
C ALA A 542 -12.72 -11.90 7.22
N ALA A 543 -13.71 -11.82 6.34
CA ALA A 543 -13.67 -12.45 5.04
C ALA A 543 -12.44 -11.94 4.25
N PRO A 544 -11.70 -12.84 3.57
CA PRO A 544 -10.62 -12.45 2.68
C PRO A 544 -11.08 -11.41 1.65
N ILE A 545 -10.25 -10.39 1.43
CA ILE A 545 -10.50 -9.46 0.32
C ILE A 545 -10.44 -10.20 -1.01
N ARG A 546 -11.36 -9.90 -1.93
CA ARG A 546 -11.38 -10.50 -3.27
C ARG A 546 -10.22 -9.93 -4.11
N GLU A 547 -9.60 -10.81 -4.90
CA GLU A 547 -8.58 -10.46 -5.89
C GLU A 547 -9.21 -10.44 -7.30
N GLU A 548 -8.63 -9.67 -8.21
CA GLU A 548 -9.14 -9.58 -9.59
C GLU A 548 -8.65 -10.80 -10.38
N ALA A 549 -9.55 -11.47 -11.10
CA ALA A 549 -9.20 -12.64 -11.89
C ALA A 549 -8.51 -12.21 -13.19
N ALA A 550 -7.26 -12.63 -13.39
CA ALA A 550 -6.55 -12.38 -14.63
C ALA A 550 -7.08 -13.26 -15.78
N ALA A 551 -7.54 -12.62 -16.86
CA ALA A 551 -7.83 -13.31 -18.11
C ALA A 551 -6.55 -13.43 -18.95
N GLU A 552 -5.88 -14.59 -18.89
CA GLU A 552 -4.62 -14.80 -19.60
C GLU A 552 -4.79 -14.83 -21.12
N ILE A 553 -3.86 -14.19 -21.83
CA ILE A 553 -3.69 -14.30 -23.27
C ILE A 553 -2.61 -15.37 -23.54
N PRO A 554 -2.95 -16.49 -24.19
CA PRO A 554 -1.97 -17.51 -24.56
C PRO A 554 -0.88 -16.92 -25.47
N HIS A 555 0.37 -17.27 -25.20
CA HIS A 555 1.52 -16.76 -25.96
C HIS A 555 2.61 -17.83 -26.07
N ARG A 556 3.54 -17.63 -27.01
CA ARG A 556 4.69 -18.51 -27.23
C ARG A 556 5.96 -17.81 -26.77
N SER A 557 6.71 -18.47 -25.90
CA SER A 557 8.03 -18.00 -25.46
C SER A 557 9.14 -18.70 -26.22
N GLY A 558 10.23 -18.00 -26.50
CA GLY A 558 11.40 -18.57 -27.14
C GLY A 558 12.66 -17.72 -26.96
N LYS A 559 13.80 -18.28 -27.34
CA LYS A 559 15.09 -17.58 -27.32
C LYS A 559 15.23 -16.73 -28.59
N ALA A 560 15.26 -15.41 -28.45
CA ALA A 560 15.51 -14.50 -29.56
C ALA A 560 16.92 -14.76 -30.14
N ALA A 561 17.02 -14.89 -31.46
CA ALA A 561 18.28 -15.14 -32.15
C ALA A 561 19.21 -13.92 -32.03
N GLY A 562 20.35 -14.08 -31.34
CA GLY A 562 21.32 -12.99 -31.13
C GLY A 562 21.40 -12.43 -29.71
N THR A 563 20.68 -13.03 -28.75
CA THR A 563 20.79 -12.68 -27.32
C THR A 563 22.18 -13.02 -26.80
N ASP A 564 23.03 -12.01 -26.64
CA ASP A 564 24.25 -12.10 -25.84
C ASP A 564 23.81 -12.16 -24.36
N PRO A 565 24.10 -13.25 -23.61
CA PRO A 565 23.82 -13.30 -22.17
C PRO A 565 24.50 -12.17 -21.38
N ASN A 566 25.41 -11.41 -22.01
CA ASN A 566 26.07 -10.22 -21.47
C ASN A 566 25.32 -8.90 -21.70
N MET A 567 24.08 -8.88 -22.20
CA MET A 567 23.32 -7.61 -22.32
C MET A 567 22.88 -7.01 -20.98
N ALA A 568 22.90 -7.81 -19.90
CA ALA A 568 22.96 -7.26 -18.57
C ALA A 568 24.34 -6.64 -18.39
N ASP A 569 24.45 -5.30 -18.38
CA ASP A 569 25.62 -4.55 -17.91
C ASP A 569 25.78 -4.78 -16.40
N ASN A 570 25.99 -6.05 -16.04
CA ASN A 570 26.49 -6.46 -14.76
C ASN A 570 27.96 -6.04 -14.80
N GLY A 571 28.26 -4.81 -14.38
CA GLY A 571 29.62 -4.50 -13.92
C GLY A 571 30.07 -5.53 -12.86
N ASP A 572 31.26 -5.38 -12.29
CA ASP A 572 31.82 -6.26 -11.24
C ASP A 572 30.99 -6.38 -9.91
N LEU A 573 29.69 -6.07 -9.95
CA LEU A 573 28.75 -5.95 -8.85
C LEU A 573 28.00 -7.27 -8.68
N ASP A 574 28.30 -7.97 -7.59
CA ASP A 574 27.50 -9.11 -7.14
C ASP A 574 26.15 -8.60 -6.63
N LEU A 575 25.10 -8.74 -7.45
CA LEU A 575 23.72 -8.34 -7.13
C LEU A 575 22.99 -9.39 -6.28
N GLY A 576 23.70 -10.45 -5.86
CA GLY A 576 23.16 -11.63 -5.24
C GLY A 576 22.97 -12.77 -6.26
N PRO A 577 22.66 -13.98 -5.76
CA PRO A 577 22.42 -15.12 -6.62
C PRO A 577 21.25 -14.84 -7.57
N VAL A 578 21.44 -15.08 -8.87
CA VAL A 578 20.32 -15.35 -9.76
C VAL A 578 19.66 -16.62 -9.23
N GLU A 579 18.41 -16.50 -8.79
CA GLU A 579 17.65 -17.62 -8.26
C GLU A 579 17.48 -18.64 -9.41
N THR A 580 18.11 -19.80 -9.29
CA THR A 580 17.91 -20.91 -10.24
C THR A 580 16.72 -21.80 -9.84
N GLU A 581 16.11 -21.48 -8.70
CA GLU A 581 14.91 -22.12 -8.17
C GLU A 581 13.64 -21.56 -8.83
N PRO A 582 12.55 -22.35 -8.87
CA PRO A 582 11.26 -21.85 -9.34
C PRO A 582 10.76 -20.68 -8.47
N PRO A 583 9.94 -19.79 -9.03
CA PRO A 583 9.35 -18.67 -8.32
C PRO A 583 8.68 -19.08 -7.00
N TYR A 584 8.96 -18.34 -5.93
CA TYR A 584 8.44 -18.56 -4.58
C TYR A 584 7.36 -17.52 -4.25
N ALA A 585 6.12 -17.98 -4.09
CA ALA A 585 5.00 -17.14 -3.66
C ALA A 585 5.17 -16.71 -2.19
N SER A 586 4.82 -15.46 -1.88
CA SER A 586 4.79 -14.97 -0.50
C SER A 586 3.70 -15.72 0.29
N PRO A 587 3.99 -16.20 1.51
CA PRO A 587 2.99 -16.81 2.38
C PRO A 587 1.80 -15.87 2.63
N LYS A 588 0.58 -16.39 2.49
CA LYS A 588 -0.66 -15.62 2.71
C LYS A 588 -1.27 -15.94 4.08
N TYR A 589 -1.86 -14.94 4.73
CA TYR A 589 -2.67 -15.06 5.95
C TYR A 589 -1.95 -15.64 7.18
N LEU A 590 -0.66 -15.35 7.35
CA LEU A 590 0.20 -15.87 8.42
C LEU A 590 -0.37 -15.73 9.84
N ARG A 591 -1.25 -14.74 10.08
CA ARG A 591 -1.78 -14.39 11.41
C ARG A 591 -3.30 -14.47 11.53
N ASN A 592 -4.02 -15.05 10.56
CA ASN A 592 -5.49 -14.98 10.45
C ASN A 592 -6.28 -15.05 11.78
N PHE A 593 -6.07 -16.08 12.62
CA PHE A 593 -6.80 -16.25 13.89
C PHE A 593 -6.25 -15.41 15.05
N THR A 594 -4.99 -14.99 14.98
CA THR A 594 -4.36 -14.13 15.99
C THR A 594 -4.49 -12.65 15.68
N LEU A 595 -4.80 -12.28 14.43
CA LEU A 595 -4.85 -10.90 13.95
C LEU A 595 -5.96 -10.12 14.67
N THR A 596 -7.12 -10.74 14.85
CA THR A 596 -8.27 -10.16 15.55
C THR A 596 -8.01 -9.87 17.03
N VAL A 597 -6.97 -10.45 17.61
CA VAL A 597 -6.56 -10.23 19.01
C VAL A 597 -5.35 -9.29 19.08
N THR A 598 -4.34 -9.53 18.24
CA THR A 598 -3.03 -8.85 18.33
C THR A 598 -2.98 -7.53 17.57
N ASP A 599 -3.75 -7.37 16.50
CA ASP A 599 -3.80 -6.16 15.67
C ASP A 599 -5.16 -5.46 15.75
N PHE A 600 -5.98 -5.87 16.72
CA PHE A 600 -7.30 -5.32 17.00
C PHE A 600 -7.34 -3.78 16.98
N TYR A 601 -6.42 -3.17 17.73
CA TYR A 601 -6.37 -1.72 17.89
C TYR A 601 -6.18 -0.99 16.57
N ARG A 602 -5.15 -1.40 15.81
CA ARG A 602 -4.80 -0.81 14.52
C ARG A 602 -5.89 -1.04 13.48
N SER A 603 -6.45 -2.25 13.46
CA SER A 603 -7.49 -2.62 12.50
C SER A 603 -8.75 -1.76 12.62
N TRP A 604 -9.08 -1.25 13.82
CA TRP A 604 -10.26 -0.40 14.04
C TRP A 604 -9.95 1.10 14.00
N ASN A 605 -8.72 1.52 14.27
CA ASN A 605 -8.38 2.95 14.41
C ASN A 605 -7.44 3.46 13.31
N SER A 606 -7.12 2.63 12.33
CA SER A 606 -6.35 3.01 11.16
C SER A 606 -6.92 2.34 9.91
N ALA A 607 -6.75 2.99 8.78
CA ALA A 607 -7.14 2.39 7.51
C ALA A 607 -6.34 1.09 7.28
N PRO A 608 -6.93 0.04 6.65
CA PRO A 608 -8.17 0.04 5.85
C PRO A 608 -9.47 -0.19 6.63
N GLY A 609 -9.40 -0.32 7.95
CA GLY A 609 -10.54 -0.75 8.76
C GLY A 609 -10.66 -2.28 8.86
N PRO A 610 -11.62 -2.78 9.67
CA PRO A 610 -11.71 -4.18 10.09
C PRO A 610 -12.55 -5.06 9.13
N PHE A 611 -12.93 -4.58 7.96
CA PHE A 611 -13.95 -5.26 7.14
C PHE A 611 -13.42 -6.44 6.32
N HIS A 612 -12.13 -6.42 5.99
CA HIS A 612 -11.50 -7.41 5.12
C HIS A 612 -10.19 -7.93 5.70
N LEU A 613 -9.94 -9.22 5.47
CA LEU A 613 -8.66 -9.84 5.76
C LEU A 613 -7.76 -9.75 4.52
N PHE A 614 -6.65 -9.03 4.65
CA PHE A 614 -5.65 -8.91 3.60
C PHE A 614 -4.64 -10.08 3.68
N PRO A 615 -4.15 -10.60 2.54
CA PRO A 615 -3.23 -11.74 2.53
C PRO A 615 -1.88 -11.45 3.19
N HIS A 616 -1.42 -10.20 3.14
CA HIS A 616 -0.19 -9.69 3.75
C HIS A 616 -0.39 -8.21 4.07
N THR A 617 0.29 -7.67 5.08
CA THR A 617 0.25 -6.25 5.40
C THR A 617 1.68 -5.69 5.54
N PRO A 618 1.93 -4.42 5.21
CA PRO A 618 3.27 -3.83 5.39
C PRO A 618 3.61 -3.58 6.87
N PHE A 619 2.72 -4.01 7.76
CA PHE A 619 2.62 -3.64 9.16
C PHE A 619 2.78 -4.84 10.10
N ASP A 620 3.02 -6.01 9.53
CA ASP A 620 3.29 -7.22 10.29
C ASP A 620 4.57 -7.07 11.12
N PRO A 621 4.59 -7.60 12.35
CA PRO A 621 5.73 -7.47 13.24
C PRO A 621 6.95 -8.17 12.66
N VAL A 622 8.07 -7.46 12.68
CA VAL A 622 9.32 -7.91 12.09
C VAL A 622 10.18 -8.57 13.18
N LEU A 623 10.77 -9.72 12.86
CA LEU A 623 11.66 -10.44 13.78
C LEU A 623 12.95 -9.64 14.06
N PRO A 624 13.59 -9.80 15.22
CA PRO A 624 14.88 -9.18 15.49
C PRO A 624 15.96 -9.70 14.53
N SER A 625 17.02 -8.93 14.30
CA SER A 625 18.07 -9.25 13.33
C SER A 625 18.79 -10.58 13.62
N GLU A 626 18.89 -10.98 14.89
CA GLU A 626 19.47 -12.24 15.35
C GLU A 626 18.67 -13.49 14.93
N ALA A 627 17.37 -13.35 14.64
CA ALA A 627 16.51 -14.45 14.19
C ALA A 627 17.01 -15.07 12.88
N LYS A 628 17.76 -14.31 12.08
CA LYS A 628 18.43 -14.78 10.86
C LYS A 628 19.48 -15.85 11.11
N PHE A 629 20.06 -15.88 12.31
CA PHE A 629 21.21 -16.70 12.67
C PHE A 629 20.86 -17.76 13.69
N LEU A 630 20.07 -17.40 14.69
CA LEU A 630 19.62 -18.29 15.76
C LEU A 630 18.39 -19.11 15.35
N GLY A 631 17.82 -18.78 14.18
CA GLY A 631 16.63 -19.40 13.64
C GLY A 631 15.35 -18.68 14.09
N SER A 632 14.40 -18.64 13.17
CA SER A 632 12.97 -18.55 13.48
C SER A 632 12.30 -19.70 12.72
N GLY A 633 11.10 -20.11 13.10
CA GLY A 633 10.44 -21.30 12.54
C GLY A 633 10.31 -21.35 11.01
N THR A 634 10.51 -20.21 10.32
CA THR A 634 10.71 -20.09 8.88
C THR A 634 12.19 -19.83 8.59
N GLY A 635 12.88 -20.76 7.93
CA GLY A 635 14.30 -20.65 7.60
C GLY A 635 14.68 -19.31 6.94
N PHE A 636 15.84 -18.76 7.30
CA PHE A 636 16.38 -17.53 6.72
C PHE A 636 17.51 -17.83 5.72
N ARG A 637 17.60 -17.02 4.65
CA ARG A 637 18.74 -16.98 3.71
C ARG A 637 19.53 -15.67 3.89
N PRO A 638 20.30 -15.49 4.97
CA PRO A 638 21.18 -14.34 5.05
C PRO A 638 22.28 -14.49 3.99
N ILE A 639 22.46 -13.47 3.14
CA ILE A 639 23.51 -13.52 2.11
C ILE A 639 24.89 -13.65 2.78
N GLY A 640 25.73 -14.52 2.25
CA GLY A 640 27.04 -14.85 2.83
C GLY A 640 26.97 -15.58 4.16
N GLY A 641 25.85 -16.27 4.48
CA GLY A 641 25.63 -16.87 5.80
C GLY A 641 25.51 -15.84 6.93
N GLY A 642 25.27 -14.57 6.54
CA GLY A 642 25.23 -13.41 7.42
C GLY A 642 26.60 -12.99 7.97
N ALA A 643 27.69 -13.39 7.31
CA ALA A 643 28.96 -12.70 7.43
C ALA A 643 28.79 -11.24 6.94
N GLY A 644 28.64 -10.31 7.88
CA GLY A 644 28.49 -8.89 7.62
C GLY A 644 29.72 -8.11 8.09
N GLY A 645 30.39 -7.44 7.16
CA GLY A 645 31.48 -6.49 7.42
C GLY A 645 31.27 -5.23 6.57
N SER A 646 32.33 -4.48 6.26
CA SER A 646 32.31 -3.44 5.23
C SER A 646 32.85 -3.99 3.90
N GLY A 647 32.28 -3.61 2.75
CA GLY A 647 32.83 -3.98 1.44
C GLY A 647 31.95 -4.95 0.66
N LYS A 648 32.56 -6.01 0.09
CA LYS A 648 31.89 -6.91 -0.87
C LYS A 648 30.80 -7.75 -0.19
N GLU A 649 31.02 -8.16 1.05
CA GLU A 649 30.08 -8.93 1.87
C GLU A 649 28.84 -8.09 2.21
N PHE A 650 29.04 -6.82 2.57
CA PHE A 650 27.94 -5.87 2.79
C PHE A 650 27.15 -5.59 1.51
N GLN A 651 27.87 -5.42 0.40
CA GLN A 651 27.27 -5.19 -0.90
C GLN A 651 26.43 -6.38 -1.37
N ALA A 652 26.87 -7.60 -1.09
CA ALA A 652 26.11 -8.81 -1.39
C ALA A 652 24.82 -8.87 -0.56
N ALA A 653 24.79 -8.38 0.68
CA ALA A 653 23.62 -8.44 1.55
C ALA A 653 22.42 -7.59 1.10
N LEU A 654 21.24 -8.20 0.99
CA LEU A 654 19.97 -7.55 0.66
C LEU A 654 19.30 -6.84 1.85
N GLY A 655 19.95 -6.82 3.02
CA GLY A 655 19.40 -6.23 4.23
C GLY A 655 18.08 -6.89 4.67
N GLY A 656 17.33 -6.24 5.55
CA GLY A 656 15.95 -6.61 5.91
C GLY A 656 15.80 -7.81 6.86
N ASN A 657 14.79 -7.75 7.73
CA ASN A 657 14.55 -8.74 8.81
C ASN A 657 13.41 -9.74 8.51
N VAL A 658 13.03 -9.87 7.23
CA VAL A 658 11.97 -10.78 6.78
C VAL A 658 12.58 -11.94 5.98
N PRO A 659 12.13 -13.20 6.22
CA PRO A 659 12.65 -14.37 5.53
C PRO A 659 12.24 -14.36 4.05
N ARG A 660 13.16 -14.79 3.16
CA ARG A 660 13.03 -15.06 1.71
C ARG A 660 11.89 -14.31 0.99
N GLU A 661 12.23 -13.30 0.20
CA GLU A 661 11.25 -12.49 -0.54
C GLU A 661 11.65 -12.33 -2.01
N GLN A 662 10.63 -12.35 -2.87
CA GLN A 662 10.74 -12.04 -4.29
C GLN A 662 9.75 -10.92 -4.64
N PHE A 663 9.87 -10.35 -5.84
CA PHE A 663 8.95 -9.32 -6.34
C PHE A 663 8.40 -9.68 -7.71
N THR A 664 7.19 -9.20 -8.00
CA THR A 664 6.55 -9.30 -9.32
C THR A 664 6.69 -7.99 -10.06
N VAL A 665 7.08 -8.02 -11.32
CA VAL A 665 7.09 -6.84 -12.20
C VAL A 665 5.73 -6.72 -12.86
N VAL A 666 5.15 -5.52 -12.86
CA VAL A 666 3.92 -5.20 -13.59
C VAL A 666 4.25 -4.17 -14.66
N MET A 667 4.03 -4.54 -15.93
CA MET A 667 4.23 -3.68 -17.09
C MET A 667 2.90 -3.48 -17.80
N LEU A 668 2.49 -2.22 -17.98
CA LEU A 668 1.32 -1.89 -18.80
C LEU A 668 1.79 -1.45 -20.18
N THR A 669 1.19 -2.02 -21.23
CA THR A 669 1.52 -1.66 -22.62
C THR A 669 0.27 -1.29 -23.41
N TYR A 670 0.44 -0.38 -24.36
CA TYR A 670 -0.59 0.00 -25.33
C TYR A 670 0.07 0.29 -26.69
N GLU A 671 -0.17 -0.58 -27.68
CA GLU A 671 0.26 -0.44 -29.08
C GLU A 671 1.78 -0.25 -29.26
N ARG A 672 2.58 -0.87 -28.36
CA ARG A 672 4.05 -0.75 -28.31
C ARG A 672 4.74 -2.11 -28.17
N GLU A 673 4.38 -3.08 -29.02
CA GLU A 673 4.86 -4.48 -28.92
C GLU A 673 6.40 -4.57 -28.95
N GLU A 674 7.07 -3.87 -29.87
CA GLU A 674 8.54 -3.90 -30.00
C GLU A 674 9.26 -3.33 -28.78
N VAL A 675 8.75 -2.21 -28.25
CA VAL A 675 9.33 -1.55 -27.05
C VAL A 675 9.14 -2.45 -25.83
N LEU A 676 7.97 -3.05 -25.68
CA LEU A 676 7.70 -4.03 -24.62
C LEU A 676 8.68 -5.20 -24.68
N MET A 677 8.88 -5.81 -25.86
CA MET A 677 9.76 -6.97 -25.99
C MET A 677 11.20 -6.63 -25.60
N ASN A 678 11.72 -5.49 -26.07
CA ASN A 678 13.04 -5.00 -25.67
C ASN A 678 13.14 -4.77 -24.15
N SER A 679 12.08 -4.26 -23.53
CA SER A 679 12.03 -4.04 -22.07
C SER A 679 11.94 -5.35 -21.28
N LEU A 680 11.22 -6.35 -21.79
CA LEU A 680 11.16 -7.68 -21.20
C LEU A 680 12.52 -8.39 -21.29
N GLU A 681 13.20 -8.35 -22.44
CA GLU A 681 14.53 -8.95 -22.62
C GLU A 681 15.56 -8.44 -21.61
N ARG A 682 15.46 -7.17 -21.21
CA ARG A 682 16.35 -6.58 -20.21
C ARG A 682 16.14 -7.13 -18.80
N LEU A 683 15.00 -7.75 -18.50
CA LEU A 683 14.76 -8.41 -17.22
C LEU A 683 15.38 -9.81 -17.15
N ASN A 684 15.96 -10.30 -18.26
CA ASN A 684 16.61 -11.60 -18.28
C ASN A 684 17.70 -11.69 -17.20
N GLY A 685 17.65 -12.76 -16.41
CA GLY A 685 18.59 -13.01 -15.32
C GLY A 685 18.49 -12.05 -14.12
N LEU A 686 17.39 -11.29 -13.98
CA LEU A 686 17.19 -10.41 -12.83
C LEU A 686 17.02 -11.19 -11.51
N PRO A 687 17.89 -10.97 -10.49
CA PRO A 687 17.75 -11.64 -9.20
C PRO A 687 16.42 -11.31 -8.50
N TYR A 688 15.88 -12.27 -7.73
CA TYR A 688 14.64 -12.14 -6.93
C TYR A 688 13.36 -11.80 -7.71
N LEU A 689 13.40 -11.82 -9.03
CA LEU A 689 12.22 -11.71 -9.88
C LEU A 689 11.39 -13.01 -9.75
N ASN A 690 10.13 -12.88 -9.38
CA ASN A 690 9.19 -14.00 -9.31
C ASN A 690 8.52 -14.27 -10.66
N LYS A 691 7.96 -13.22 -11.25
CA LYS A 691 7.10 -13.26 -12.45
C LYS A 691 7.01 -11.86 -13.06
N VAL A 692 6.72 -11.79 -14.35
CA VAL A 692 6.32 -10.54 -15.01
C VAL A 692 4.85 -10.62 -15.41
N VAL A 693 4.04 -9.66 -14.97
CA VAL A 693 2.64 -9.50 -15.36
C VAL A 693 2.54 -8.35 -16.36
N VAL A 694 2.25 -8.69 -17.61
CA VAL A 694 2.03 -7.72 -18.68
C VAL A 694 0.53 -7.43 -18.78
N VAL A 695 0.15 -6.21 -18.41
CA VAL A 695 -1.22 -5.70 -18.51
C VAL A 695 -1.44 -5.19 -19.92
N TRP A 696 -2.16 -5.96 -20.71
CA TRP A 696 -2.43 -5.69 -22.11
C TRP A 696 -3.63 -4.75 -22.25
N ASN A 697 -3.36 -3.47 -22.50
CA ASN A 697 -4.39 -2.44 -22.66
C ASN A 697 -4.86 -2.25 -24.09
N SER A 698 -4.18 -2.85 -25.07
CA SER A 698 -4.56 -2.74 -26.47
C SER A 698 -5.84 -3.53 -26.77
N PRO A 699 -6.78 -2.94 -27.54
CA PRO A 699 -8.00 -3.64 -27.93
C PRO A 699 -7.72 -4.81 -28.90
N LYS A 700 -6.65 -4.71 -29.69
CA LYS A 700 -6.14 -5.79 -30.53
C LYS A 700 -5.32 -6.75 -29.68
N LEU A 701 -5.46 -8.05 -29.93
CA LEU A 701 -4.60 -9.06 -29.31
C LEU A 701 -3.15 -8.90 -29.80
N PRO A 702 -2.17 -9.38 -29.03
CA PRO A 702 -0.79 -9.47 -29.49
C PRO A 702 -0.72 -10.26 -30.81
N SER A 703 0.20 -9.89 -31.68
CA SER A 703 0.44 -10.60 -32.95
C SER A 703 0.72 -12.10 -32.70
N GLU A 704 0.08 -13.02 -33.45
CA GLU A 704 0.26 -14.47 -33.25
C GLU A 704 1.70 -14.96 -33.51
N ASP A 705 2.44 -14.23 -34.35
CA ASP A 705 3.85 -14.48 -34.68
C ASP A 705 4.83 -13.89 -33.65
N LEU A 706 4.32 -13.17 -32.63
CA LEU A 706 5.14 -12.52 -31.61
C LEU A 706 5.78 -13.57 -30.69
N LEU A 707 7.11 -13.65 -30.73
CA LEU A 707 7.89 -14.53 -29.86
C LEU A 707 8.27 -13.77 -28.59
N TRP A 708 7.74 -14.22 -27.46
CA TRP A 708 8.03 -13.62 -26.16
C TRP A 708 9.41 -14.08 -25.66
N PRO A 709 10.22 -13.20 -25.04
CA PRO A 709 11.55 -13.55 -24.61
C PRO A 709 11.52 -14.51 -23.42
N ASP A 710 12.33 -15.57 -23.50
CA ASP A 710 12.60 -16.45 -22.36
C ASP A 710 13.59 -15.78 -21.39
N ILE A 711 13.04 -15.13 -20.35
CA ILE A 711 13.79 -14.40 -19.33
C ILE A 711 14.11 -15.25 -18.08
N GLY A 712 13.79 -16.54 -18.09
CA GLY A 712 14.00 -17.47 -16.98
C GLY A 712 12.91 -17.49 -15.90
N VAL A 713 11.90 -16.61 -15.99
CA VAL A 713 10.70 -16.61 -15.13
C VAL A 713 9.43 -16.56 -15.97
N PRO A 714 8.26 -16.97 -15.43
CA PRO A 714 7.00 -16.87 -16.15
C PRO A 714 6.63 -15.43 -16.51
N ILE A 715 6.19 -15.23 -17.76
CA ILE A 715 5.54 -14.01 -18.22
C ILE A 715 4.04 -14.31 -18.32
N MET A 716 3.21 -13.52 -17.65
CA MET A 716 1.76 -13.64 -17.69
C MET A 716 1.17 -12.44 -18.41
N VAL A 717 0.44 -12.67 -19.49
CA VAL A 717 -0.16 -11.59 -20.29
C VAL A 717 -1.64 -11.50 -19.95
N VAL A 718 -2.05 -10.42 -19.32
CA VAL A 718 -3.41 -10.23 -18.80
C VAL A 718 -4.20 -9.33 -19.73
N ARG A 719 -5.31 -9.84 -20.26
CA ARG A 719 -6.26 -9.08 -21.07
C ARG A 719 -7.08 -8.14 -20.19
N THR A 720 -7.29 -6.93 -20.67
CA THR A 720 -8.15 -5.94 -20.00
C THR A 720 -9.39 -5.62 -20.84
N GLU A 721 -10.49 -5.23 -20.17
CA GLU A 721 -11.76 -4.92 -20.84
C GLU A 721 -11.73 -3.57 -21.58
N LYS A 722 -11.02 -2.59 -21.01
CA LYS A 722 -10.91 -1.23 -21.51
C LYS A 722 -9.49 -0.71 -21.34
N ASN A 723 -9.06 0.15 -22.26
CA ASN A 723 -7.81 0.88 -22.11
C ASN A 723 -7.92 1.84 -20.91
N SER A 724 -7.22 1.51 -19.82
CA SER A 724 -7.13 2.37 -18.63
C SER A 724 -5.78 2.19 -17.96
N LEU A 725 -5.13 3.32 -17.63
CA LEU A 725 -3.89 3.30 -16.86
C LEU A 725 -4.05 2.69 -15.46
N ASN A 726 -5.28 2.58 -14.96
CA ASN A 726 -5.56 1.99 -13.65
C ASN A 726 -5.45 0.46 -13.64
N ASN A 727 -5.47 -0.19 -14.80
CA ASN A 727 -5.44 -1.66 -14.90
C ASN A 727 -4.17 -2.27 -14.28
N ARG A 728 -3.07 -1.52 -14.22
CA ARG A 728 -1.81 -1.96 -13.58
C ARG A 728 -1.83 -1.98 -12.05
N PHE A 729 -2.80 -1.30 -11.43
CA PHE A 729 -2.95 -1.27 -9.97
C PHE A 729 -4.00 -2.26 -9.46
N LEU A 730 -4.72 -2.93 -10.37
CA LEU A 730 -5.67 -3.97 -9.98
C LEU A 730 -4.93 -5.09 -9.26
N PRO A 731 -5.48 -5.62 -8.16
CA PRO A 731 -4.83 -6.66 -7.37
C PRO A 731 -5.05 -8.02 -8.03
N TRP A 732 -4.42 -8.22 -9.19
CA TRP A 732 -4.50 -9.48 -9.95
C TRP A 732 -4.13 -10.67 -9.05
N ASN A 733 -4.89 -11.75 -9.16
CA ASN A 733 -4.64 -13.02 -8.47
C ASN A 733 -3.26 -13.60 -8.82
N GLU A 734 -2.77 -13.34 -10.03
CA GLU A 734 -1.45 -13.75 -10.53
C GLU A 734 -0.25 -13.11 -9.82
N ILE A 735 -0.46 -12.00 -9.10
CA ILE A 735 0.59 -11.34 -8.32
C ILE A 735 0.70 -12.05 -6.97
N GLU A 736 1.67 -12.94 -6.82
CA GLU A 736 1.82 -13.79 -5.63
C GLU A 736 2.84 -13.26 -4.62
N THR A 737 3.49 -12.15 -4.91
CA THR A 737 4.49 -11.51 -4.05
C THR A 737 3.91 -10.33 -3.27
N GLU A 738 4.54 -10.00 -2.13
CA GLU A 738 4.24 -8.78 -1.35
C GLU A 738 4.71 -7.50 -2.06
N ALA A 739 5.86 -7.57 -2.74
CA ALA A 739 6.45 -6.46 -3.46
C ALA A 739 6.01 -6.46 -4.94
N ILE A 740 5.60 -5.30 -5.43
CA ILE A 740 5.32 -5.06 -6.84
C ILE A 740 6.29 -3.99 -7.35
N LEU A 741 7.02 -4.30 -8.43
CA LEU A 741 7.71 -3.28 -9.23
C LEU A 741 6.80 -2.89 -10.39
N SER A 742 6.18 -1.71 -10.31
CA SER A 742 5.47 -1.14 -11.46
C SER A 742 6.46 -0.37 -12.31
N ILE A 743 6.52 -0.70 -13.59
CA ILE A 743 7.44 -0.10 -14.56
C ILE A 743 6.70 0.19 -15.88
N ASP A 744 6.91 1.38 -16.43
CA ASP A 744 6.39 1.75 -17.75
C ASP A 744 7.14 0.94 -18.83
N ASP A 745 6.47 0.64 -19.95
CA ASP A 745 7.04 -0.22 -21.01
C ASP A 745 8.25 0.40 -21.72
N ASP A 746 8.46 1.71 -21.60
CA ASP A 746 9.59 2.47 -22.13
C ASP A 746 10.62 2.89 -21.06
N ALA A 747 10.46 2.45 -19.81
CA ALA A 747 11.39 2.82 -18.74
C ALA A 747 12.70 2.00 -18.80
N HIS A 748 13.81 2.70 -18.60
CA HIS A 748 15.16 2.14 -18.68
C HIS A 748 15.79 2.11 -17.29
N LEU A 749 15.68 0.97 -16.58
CA LEU A 749 16.36 0.73 -15.30
C LEU A 749 17.38 -0.38 -15.45
N ARG A 750 18.56 -0.22 -14.84
CA ARG A 750 19.55 -1.29 -14.74
C ARG A 750 19.21 -2.25 -13.59
N HIS A 751 19.72 -3.48 -13.66
CA HIS A 751 19.55 -4.47 -12.60
C HIS A 751 20.01 -3.98 -11.23
N ASP A 752 21.14 -3.26 -11.15
CA ASP A 752 21.65 -2.71 -9.90
C ASP A 752 20.70 -1.68 -9.26
N GLU A 753 20.02 -0.88 -10.09
CA GLU A 753 19.05 0.10 -9.64
C GLU A 753 17.80 -0.59 -9.10
N ILE A 754 17.28 -1.57 -9.85
CA ILE A 754 16.11 -2.36 -9.43
C ILE A 754 16.38 -3.05 -8.09
N MET A 755 17.55 -3.71 -7.96
CA MET A 755 17.92 -4.40 -6.73
C MET A 755 18.10 -3.44 -5.55
N PHE A 756 18.66 -2.25 -5.79
CA PHE A 756 18.74 -1.22 -4.76
C PHE A 756 17.35 -0.73 -4.31
N GLY A 757 16.45 -0.46 -5.26
CA GLY A 757 15.06 -0.09 -4.97
C GLY A 757 14.34 -1.17 -4.14
N PHE A 758 14.54 -2.44 -4.48
CA PHE A 758 13.98 -3.56 -3.72
C PHE A 758 14.52 -3.62 -2.29
N ARG A 759 15.84 -3.41 -2.07
CA ARG A 759 16.44 -3.35 -0.73
C ARG A 759 15.80 -2.26 0.13
N VAL A 760 15.69 -1.06 -0.42
CA VAL A 760 15.09 0.09 0.30
C VAL A 760 13.61 -0.18 0.61
N TRP A 761 12.87 -0.78 -0.32
CA TRP A 761 11.47 -1.17 -0.07
C TRP A 761 11.34 -2.18 1.08
N ARG A 762 12.25 -3.16 1.21
CA ARG A 762 12.21 -4.14 2.31
C ARG A 762 12.37 -3.50 3.69
N GLU A 763 13.02 -2.34 3.77
CA GLU A 763 13.17 -1.53 4.98
C GLU A 763 12.01 -0.55 5.21
N ALA A 764 11.32 -0.13 4.15
CA ALA A 764 10.24 0.85 4.17
C ALA A 764 8.97 0.36 3.44
N ARG A 765 8.42 -0.78 3.89
CA ARG A 765 7.30 -1.49 3.24
C ARG A 765 6.01 -0.69 3.13
N ASP A 766 5.81 0.24 4.04
CA ASP A 766 4.65 1.12 4.12
C ASP A 766 4.73 2.30 3.15
N ARG A 767 5.83 2.43 2.37
CA ARG A 767 6.09 3.54 1.46
C ARG A 767 6.27 3.09 0.01
N ILE A 768 6.01 4.03 -0.90
CA ILE A 768 6.38 3.88 -2.31
C ILE A 768 7.87 4.24 -2.45
N VAL A 769 8.66 3.34 -3.01
CA VAL A 769 10.09 3.51 -3.23
C VAL A 769 10.35 3.50 -4.73
N GLY A 770 10.80 4.62 -5.30
CA GLY A 770 10.99 4.72 -6.74
C GLY A 770 11.93 5.84 -7.13
N PHE A 771 12.26 5.87 -8.42
CA PHE A 771 13.32 6.73 -8.96
C PHE A 771 12.81 8.12 -9.39
N PRO A 772 11.63 8.25 -10.05
CA PRO A 772 11.17 9.56 -10.50
C PRO A 772 10.47 10.33 -9.36
N GLY A 773 11.24 11.16 -8.65
CA GLY A 773 10.74 12.08 -7.63
C GLY A 773 10.04 13.31 -8.22
N ARG A 774 8.94 13.74 -7.59
CA ARG A 774 8.17 14.95 -7.94
C ARG A 774 7.75 15.69 -6.67
N TYR A 775 7.29 16.93 -6.81
CA TYR A 775 6.80 17.70 -5.68
C TYR A 775 5.59 18.56 -6.04
N HIS A 776 4.82 18.93 -5.01
CA HIS A 776 3.77 19.92 -5.10
C HIS A 776 4.28 21.27 -4.58
N ALA A 777 3.78 22.36 -5.14
CA ALA A 777 4.10 23.71 -4.71
C ALA A 777 2.82 24.55 -4.59
N TRP A 778 2.78 25.47 -3.63
CA TRP A 778 1.69 26.43 -3.52
C TRP A 778 1.94 27.61 -4.43
N ASP A 779 0.95 27.96 -5.24
CA ASP A 779 1.00 29.12 -6.11
C ASP A 779 0.23 30.29 -5.51
N ILE A 780 0.96 31.31 -5.08
CA ILE A 780 0.40 32.47 -4.36
C ILE A 780 -0.58 33.28 -5.23
N PRO A 781 -0.28 33.60 -6.51
CA PRO A 781 -1.19 34.38 -7.34
C PRO A 781 -2.52 33.69 -7.63
N HIS A 782 -2.50 32.38 -7.90
CA HIS A 782 -3.71 31.62 -8.24
C HIS A 782 -4.36 30.91 -7.03
N GLN A 783 -3.74 30.97 -5.85
CA GLN A 783 -4.20 30.30 -4.63
C GLN A 783 -4.52 28.81 -4.86
N SER A 784 -3.63 28.12 -5.56
CA SER A 784 -3.83 26.73 -5.96
C SER A 784 -2.54 25.91 -5.85
N TRP A 785 -2.68 24.59 -5.80
CA TRP A 785 -1.54 23.68 -5.78
C TRP A 785 -1.08 23.34 -7.20
N LEU A 786 0.22 23.43 -7.43
CA LEU A 786 0.85 23.08 -8.70
C LEU A 786 1.61 21.76 -8.57
N TYR A 787 1.58 20.99 -9.64
CA TYR A 787 2.49 19.87 -9.85
C TYR A 787 3.80 20.40 -10.44
N ASN A 788 4.94 19.98 -9.89
CA ASN A 788 6.24 20.37 -10.42
C ASN A 788 7.19 19.17 -10.57
N SER A 789 7.90 19.15 -11.68
CA SER A 789 8.88 18.12 -12.04
C SER A 789 10.33 18.61 -12.08
N ASN A 790 10.58 19.87 -11.74
CA ASN A 790 11.93 20.41 -11.67
C ASN A 790 12.74 19.72 -10.57
N TYR A 791 14.06 19.83 -10.65
CA TYR A 791 14.94 19.34 -9.59
C TYR A 791 14.72 20.15 -8.31
N SER A 792 14.41 19.45 -7.22
CA SER A 792 14.23 20.01 -5.88
C SER A 792 14.93 19.10 -4.85
N CYS A 793 15.35 19.68 -3.73
CA CYS A 793 15.85 18.94 -2.57
C CYS A 793 14.71 18.42 -1.68
N GLU A 794 13.50 18.95 -1.87
CA GLU A 794 12.27 18.52 -1.21
C GLU A 794 11.35 17.90 -2.25
N LEU A 795 10.98 16.65 -2.00
CA LEU A 795 10.04 15.89 -2.82
C LEU A 795 8.77 15.64 -2.02
N SER A 796 7.67 15.37 -2.69
CA SER A 796 6.41 14.98 -2.01
C SER A 796 5.68 13.86 -2.71
N MET A 797 6.21 13.36 -3.83
CA MET A 797 5.60 12.35 -4.69
C MET A 797 6.68 11.49 -5.34
N VAL A 798 6.35 10.23 -5.58
CA VAL A 798 7.16 9.28 -6.36
C VAL A 798 6.26 8.74 -7.47
N LEU A 799 6.68 8.84 -8.73
CA LEU A 799 5.90 8.29 -9.84
C LEU A 799 6.02 6.77 -9.89
N THR A 800 4.88 6.10 -10.05
CA THR A 800 4.80 4.63 -10.07
C THR A 800 5.23 4.00 -11.40
N GLY A 801 5.67 4.78 -12.38
CA GLY A 801 6.21 4.27 -13.65
C GLY A 801 7.61 3.64 -13.52
N ALA A 802 8.20 3.72 -12.34
CA ALA A 802 9.46 3.07 -11.97
C ALA A 802 9.56 3.04 -10.44
N ALA A 803 8.68 2.26 -9.78
CA ALA A 803 8.63 2.20 -8.33
C ALA A 803 8.19 0.85 -7.77
N PHE A 804 8.75 0.51 -6.62
CA PHE A 804 8.29 -0.53 -5.72
C PHE A 804 7.20 -0.02 -4.79
N PHE A 805 6.15 -0.82 -4.63
CA PHE A 805 5.15 -0.65 -3.58
C PHE A 805 4.61 -2.01 -3.13
N HIS A 806 4.03 -2.02 -1.94
CA HIS A 806 3.44 -3.22 -1.37
C HIS A 806 2.11 -3.54 -2.08
N LYS A 807 1.79 -4.82 -2.33
CA LYS A 807 0.58 -5.23 -3.08
C LYS A 807 -0.71 -4.72 -2.45
N VAL A 808 -0.78 -4.58 -1.12
CA VAL A 808 -1.95 -3.95 -0.49
C VAL A 808 -2.13 -2.51 -0.97
N THR A 809 -1.06 -1.72 -1.13
CA THR A 809 -1.09 -0.32 -1.57
C THR A 809 -1.75 -0.14 -2.94
N SER A 810 -1.67 -1.13 -3.83
CA SER A 810 -2.33 -1.06 -5.15
C SER A 810 -3.86 -0.93 -5.06
N ARG A 811 -4.45 -1.37 -3.94
CA ARG A 811 -5.90 -1.28 -3.67
C ARG A 811 -6.35 0.11 -3.22
N TRP A 812 -5.42 0.99 -2.87
CA TRP A 812 -5.67 2.34 -2.34
C TRP A 812 -5.55 3.39 -3.43
N THR A 813 -6.04 3.04 -4.62
CA THR A 813 -5.94 3.90 -5.78
C THR A 813 -7.14 4.81 -5.89
N PHE A 814 -6.86 6.09 -6.06
CA PHE A 814 -7.88 7.05 -6.42
C PHE A 814 -8.24 6.85 -7.91
N ARG A 815 -9.44 6.36 -8.19
CA ARG A 815 -9.91 6.18 -9.57
C ARG A 815 -10.24 7.55 -10.17
N CYS A 816 -9.43 8.02 -11.12
CA CYS A 816 -9.84 9.11 -12.01
C CYS A 816 -10.96 8.60 -12.94
N PRO A 817 -12.22 9.07 -12.83
CA PRO A 817 -13.33 8.54 -13.61
C PRO A 817 -13.24 8.85 -15.12
N GLY A 818 -12.41 9.82 -15.50
CA GLY A 818 -12.34 10.38 -16.86
C GLY A 818 -10.95 10.47 -17.47
N CYS A 819 -10.00 9.62 -17.06
CA CYS A 819 -8.63 9.62 -17.61
C CYS A 819 -8.42 8.42 -18.58
N PRO A 820 -8.79 8.52 -19.86
CA PRO A 820 -8.67 7.42 -20.84
C PRO A 820 -7.29 7.32 -21.51
N GLN A 821 -6.44 8.36 -21.45
CA GLN A 821 -5.13 8.41 -22.11
C GLN A 821 -4.04 9.02 -21.21
N ALA A 822 -2.77 8.76 -21.53
CA ALA A 822 -1.64 9.31 -20.77
C ALA A 822 -1.54 10.82 -21.00
N LEU A 823 -1.78 11.58 -19.92
CA LEU A 823 -1.78 13.06 -19.89
C LEU A 823 -0.54 13.65 -20.58
N SER A 824 0.62 13.00 -20.47
CA SER A 824 1.92 13.49 -20.99
C SER A 824 2.01 13.72 -22.51
N HIS A 825 1.05 13.25 -23.30
CA HIS A 825 1.01 13.49 -24.75
C HIS A 825 0.44 14.86 -25.14
N ASP A 826 -0.15 15.61 -24.20
CA ASP A 826 -0.64 16.96 -24.43
C ASP A 826 0.35 17.99 -23.85
N ASP A 827 0.62 19.07 -24.58
CA ASP A 827 1.39 20.22 -24.08
C ASP A 827 0.70 20.86 -22.86
N SER A 828 -0.63 20.68 -22.72
CA SER A 828 -1.43 21.14 -21.59
C SER A 828 -1.34 20.27 -20.33
N HIS A 829 -0.63 19.14 -20.36
CA HIS A 829 -0.68 18.11 -19.31
C HIS A 829 -0.32 18.60 -17.89
N PHE A 830 0.50 19.64 -17.77
CA PHE A 830 0.77 20.26 -16.48
C PHE A 830 -0.51 20.85 -15.88
N HIS A 831 -1.35 21.52 -16.67
CA HIS A 831 -2.65 22.04 -16.22
C HIS A 831 -3.56 20.91 -15.72
N GLU A 832 -3.62 19.80 -16.43
CA GLU A 832 -4.42 18.65 -15.99
C GLU A 832 -3.86 18.04 -14.70
N ARG A 833 -2.54 17.91 -14.56
CA ARG A 833 -1.90 17.46 -13.31
C ARG A 833 -2.16 18.42 -12.15
N HIS A 834 -2.16 19.73 -12.40
CA HIS A 834 -2.53 20.72 -11.38
C HIS A 834 -3.99 20.53 -10.96
N LYS A 835 -4.91 20.33 -11.91
CA LYS A 835 -6.31 19.99 -11.62
C LYS A 835 -6.41 18.71 -10.80
N CYS A 836 -5.64 17.66 -11.13
CA CYS A 836 -5.62 16.41 -10.35
C CYS A 836 -5.14 16.62 -8.91
N ILE A 837 -4.07 17.40 -8.68
CA ILE A 837 -3.60 17.70 -7.32
C ILE A 837 -4.66 18.49 -6.55
N ASN A 838 -5.25 19.53 -7.16
CA ASN A 838 -6.28 20.31 -6.48
C ASN A 838 -7.55 19.48 -6.21
N PHE A 839 -7.90 18.56 -7.11
CA PHE A 839 -8.98 17.60 -6.88
C PHE A 839 -8.65 16.64 -5.73
N PHE A 840 -7.43 16.10 -5.69
CA PHE A 840 -6.94 15.27 -4.61
C PHE A 840 -6.98 16.00 -3.26
N VAL A 841 -6.56 17.26 -3.21
CA VAL A 841 -6.67 18.13 -2.03
C VAL A 841 -8.11 18.35 -1.62
N LYS A 842 -9.02 18.53 -2.59
CA LYS A 842 -10.44 18.72 -2.32
C LYS A 842 -11.09 17.47 -1.76
N VAL A 843 -10.76 16.28 -2.28
CA VAL A 843 -11.25 14.99 -1.78
C VAL A 843 -10.82 14.75 -0.32
N TYR A 844 -9.56 15.03 0.02
CA TYR A 844 -9.07 14.86 1.39
C TYR A 844 -9.46 16.03 2.31
N GLY A 845 -9.87 17.17 1.76
CA GLY A 845 -10.13 18.42 2.48
C GLY A 845 -8.86 19.15 2.96
N TYR A 846 -7.67 18.65 2.63
CA TYR A 846 -6.35 19.25 2.91
C TYR A 846 -5.32 18.64 1.95
N MET A 847 -4.08 19.14 1.94
CA MET A 847 -2.98 18.50 1.20
C MET A 847 -2.43 17.30 2.00
N PRO A 848 -2.68 16.05 1.58
CA PRO A 848 -2.21 14.88 2.33
C PRO A 848 -0.77 14.48 1.99
N LEU A 849 -0.19 15.05 0.92
CA LEU A 849 1.20 14.80 0.56
C LEU A 849 2.13 15.51 1.55
N LEU A 850 3.06 14.75 2.11
CA LEU A 850 4.10 15.28 2.99
C LEU A 850 5.37 15.52 2.20
N TYR A 851 6.09 16.59 2.56
CA TYR A 851 7.44 16.79 2.07
C TYR A 851 8.39 15.76 2.69
N THR A 852 9.29 15.24 1.86
CA THR A 852 10.39 14.38 2.24
C THR A 852 11.67 14.95 1.65
N GLN A 853 12.67 15.11 2.52
CA GLN A 853 14.06 15.32 2.14
C GLN A 853 14.86 14.01 2.16
N PHE A 854 14.20 12.90 2.55
CA PHE A 854 14.83 11.59 2.62
C PHE A 854 15.00 11.05 1.19
N ARG A 855 16.21 11.24 0.68
CA ARG A 855 16.68 10.69 -0.58
C ARG A 855 17.77 9.68 -0.26
N VAL A 856 17.50 8.40 -0.51
CA VAL A 856 18.52 7.37 -0.42
C VAL A 856 19.34 7.44 -1.70
N ASP A 857 20.32 8.33 -1.70
CA ASP A 857 21.36 8.28 -2.71
C ASP A 857 22.27 7.10 -2.40
N SER A 858 22.63 6.35 -3.43
CA SER A 858 23.74 5.42 -3.35
C SER A 858 25.02 6.24 -3.18
N VAL A 859 25.32 6.66 -1.95
CA VAL A 859 26.43 7.57 -1.62
C VAL A 859 27.78 7.01 -2.12
N LEU A 860 27.83 5.74 -2.55
CA LEU A 860 28.99 5.06 -3.14
C LEU A 860 28.81 4.56 -4.59
N PHE A 861 27.68 4.76 -5.28
CA PHE A 861 27.49 4.20 -6.63
C PHE A 861 27.65 5.25 -7.75
N LYS A 862 28.91 5.47 -8.12
CA LYS A 862 29.40 5.92 -9.45
C LYS A 862 28.61 7.00 -10.21
N THR A 863 27.87 7.91 -9.57
CA THR A 863 27.25 9.03 -10.29
C THR A 863 28.37 9.95 -10.81
N ARG A 864 28.66 9.89 -12.12
CA ARG A 864 29.49 10.88 -12.79
C ARG A 864 28.68 12.17 -12.89
N LEU A 865 29.02 13.16 -12.05
CA LEU A 865 28.47 14.50 -12.18
C LEU A 865 29.12 15.18 -13.39
N PRO A 866 28.34 15.87 -14.24
CA PRO A 866 28.87 16.87 -15.16
C PRO A 866 29.78 17.87 -14.42
N HIS A 867 30.84 18.37 -15.07
CA HIS A 867 31.81 19.27 -14.43
C HIS A 867 31.20 20.56 -13.86
N ASP A 868 30.00 20.93 -14.32
CA ASP A 868 29.22 22.10 -13.90
C ASP A 868 28.23 21.83 -12.75
N LYS A 869 28.07 20.58 -12.28
CA LYS A 869 27.13 20.23 -11.21
C LYS A 869 27.84 19.71 -9.96
N THR A 870 27.35 20.10 -8.80
CA THR A 870 27.83 19.63 -7.49
C THR A 870 26.74 18.83 -6.78
N LYS A 871 27.12 17.85 -5.94
CA LYS A 871 26.17 17.16 -5.06
C LYS A 871 25.68 18.16 -4.01
N CYS A 872 24.37 18.25 -3.79
CA CYS A 872 23.76 19.19 -2.84
C CYS A 872 24.12 18.95 -1.36
N PHE A 873 24.79 17.84 -1.03
CA PHE A 873 25.16 17.52 0.35
C PHE A 873 26.60 17.93 0.63
N LYS A 874 26.77 18.99 1.43
CA LYS A 874 28.08 19.54 1.84
C LYS A 874 28.57 19.02 3.20
N PHE A 875 27.93 18.01 3.76
CA PHE A 875 28.30 17.41 5.04
C PHE A 875 28.36 15.89 4.93
N ILE A 876 29.58 15.36 4.84
CA ILE A 876 30.03 14.13 5.48
C ILE A 876 31.26 14.52 6.30
#